data_AF-A0A0A1WNZ5-F1
#
_entry.id   AF-A0A0A1WNZ5-F1
#
_cell.length_a   1.000
_cell.length_b   1.000
_cell.length_c   1.000
_cell.angle_alpha   90.00
_cell.angle_beta   90.00
_cell.angle_gamma   90.00
#
_symmetry.space_group_name_H-M   'P 1'
#
loop_
_entity.id
_entity.type
_entity.pdbx_description
1 polymer ?
#
loop_
_entity_poly.entity_id
_entity_poly.type
_entity_poly.pdbx_seq_one_letter_code
_entity_poly.pdbx_strand_id
1 'polypeptide(L)'
;MSGFKARTDTSDLDSVEPMDIDEECEDVAEENEDKEFEKLLWSIDDDTLFHPFGLTNHGTDAGKTVFVTWNEEYLLNFVFKRSKRSKKISLTKVRLPMPNGEIVNDMFILEMNALLLMRSGNVYYFSSVKSMHAVDWLNDAGGGVRCMALAPPIGFSCIRYVAAEKALMLEMYQDVPDIGRNAPALLLRCDVTFDDTNLFNCAWEDERYTLVTQQVTADNLNFLHCLLMEEVELEVGQWLHIFTVSSNVFALIAATNERNAVDNDNNTSVDYHIQLLCTYATNVDSVQLDCAERRCLIFLQCGTIDIWYYSQLICGLRRMQHYTGSQYRHQVYAASTRCFYFTDEEQVAQLHFSYDEQTDSCRVQEHYKVIPGMVACTWVETQRMLVCLSCNNIFYKISFERTASASRSDLCASFSDAVTTEYENFQRLYELTPARLKRLLARAELVDELTQMPLQMHAAVEQECVKQQLLGVASNRHLYRYLAKARLVYSVQLPTAMQQDVIVMYANNNYQLHHDSYVALIYMQISRNDVLHDGDSLWHLYIDVDCSDSYMLHIPNTLLKQQLCIVIPLKRSENQLLAELVLRLYTLVCLESDFVAVSLPIDLEINAATYAELFTCYKRCVTICNNYDIQKLIENFLNQKQKKEIKTTEMDAEKSSTAEVAHMLKHTLHLPATCPFSAVAKCLHVQKREAQSFECYFMSTAIKITHMPEGNYIILESADAVALCYLKLHLLNSMPELLEKCNEAAAKDRQQTLNQLQCDLTCCTNALLQAHTLDESTASQDSDTVSHAMQLQQLKNIYSKLRQDFHKLYS
;
A
#
# COMPACT_ATOMS: atom_id res chain seq x y z
N MET A 1 -30.24 -67.49 -20.64
CA MET A 1 -31.36 -67.67 -21.60
C MET A 1 -31.44 -66.43 -22.48
N SER A 2 -32.00 -66.57 -23.70
CA SER A 2 -32.47 -65.49 -24.60
C SER A 2 -32.84 -64.16 -23.90
N GLY A 3 -32.48 -62.96 -24.36
CA GLY A 3 -32.04 -62.51 -25.69
C GLY A 3 -33.24 -62.08 -26.55
N PHE A 4 -33.25 -60.85 -27.09
CA PHE A 4 -33.80 -60.53 -28.42
C PHE A 4 -33.40 -59.11 -28.88
N LYS A 5 -33.23 -58.95 -30.20
CA LYS A 5 -33.00 -57.67 -30.91
C LYS A 5 -34.32 -56.97 -31.21
N ALA A 6 -34.28 -55.66 -31.42
CA ALA A 6 -35.04 -55.00 -32.49
C ALA A 6 -34.19 -53.88 -33.11
N ARG A 7 -34.00 -53.96 -34.42
CA ARG A 7 -33.43 -52.91 -35.29
C ARG A 7 -34.37 -52.84 -36.49
N THR A 8 -34.78 -51.65 -36.90
CA THR A 8 -35.50 -51.42 -38.14
C THR A 8 -34.94 -50.15 -38.78
N ASP A 9 -34.04 -50.36 -39.73
CA ASP A 9 -33.67 -49.39 -40.75
C ASP A 9 -34.79 -49.33 -41.83
N THR A 10 -34.81 -48.25 -42.62
CA THR A 10 -35.20 -48.09 -44.06
C THR A 10 -35.82 -46.68 -44.26
N SER A 11 -35.13 -45.70 -44.85
CA SER A 11 -34.85 -45.49 -46.31
C SER A 11 -35.93 -44.56 -46.95
N ASP A 12 -35.70 -43.78 -48.01
CA ASP A 12 -34.58 -43.68 -48.96
C ASP A 12 -34.70 -42.41 -49.86
N LEU A 13 -33.63 -42.01 -50.57
CA LEU A 13 -33.58 -41.14 -51.80
C LEU A 13 -34.02 -39.65 -51.64
N ASP A 14 -33.63 -38.63 -52.42
CA ASP A 14 -32.59 -38.33 -53.43
C ASP A 14 -32.64 -36.80 -53.74
N SER A 15 -31.68 -36.07 -54.34
CA SER A 15 -30.21 -36.18 -54.46
C SER A 15 -29.66 -34.97 -55.26
N VAL A 16 -28.93 -34.00 -54.66
CA VAL A 16 -28.22 -32.93 -55.42
C VAL A 16 -26.91 -32.49 -54.73
N GLU A 17 -25.79 -32.93 -55.29
CA GLU A 17 -24.55 -32.14 -55.41
C GLU A 17 -24.19 -32.18 -56.91
N PRO A 18 -23.57 -31.11 -57.47
CA PRO A 18 -22.11 -31.14 -57.58
C PRO A 18 -21.39 -29.78 -57.56
N MET A 19 -20.06 -29.87 -57.54
CA MET A 19 -19.02 -28.86 -57.82
C MET A 19 -18.63 -27.90 -56.68
N ASP A 20 -17.71 -28.39 -55.85
CA ASP A 20 -16.29 -27.99 -55.93
C ASP A 20 -16.01 -26.51 -56.23
N ILE A 21 -15.63 -25.79 -55.18
CA ILE A 21 -14.45 -24.93 -55.25
C ILE A 21 -13.48 -25.47 -54.20
N ASP A 22 -12.34 -25.97 -54.67
CA ASP A 22 -11.23 -26.38 -53.81
C ASP A 22 -10.65 -25.16 -53.09
N GLU A 23 -10.96 -25.00 -51.81
CA GLU A 23 -10.05 -24.38 -50.85
C GLU A 23 -9.74 -25.45 -49.80
N GLU A 24 -8.61 -26.13 -50.01
CA GLU A 24 -8.11 -27.20 -49.15
C GLU A 24 -7.99 -26.68 -47.71
N CYS A 25 -8.61 -27.37 -46.74
CA CYS A 25 -8.60 -26.96 -45.34
C CYS A 25 -7.22 -27.15 -44.67
N GLU A 26 -6.27 -26.26 -44.98
CA GLU A 26 -5.04 -26.09 -44.18
C GLU A 26 -5.38 -25.75 -42.73
N ASP A 27 -6.42 -24.93 -42.48
CA ASP A 27 -6.89 -24.56 -41.13
C ASP A 27 -7.22 -25.75 -40.21
N VAL A 28 -7.76 -26.84 -40.77
CA VAL A 28 -8.13 -28.05 -39.98
C VAL A 28 -6.91 -28.94 -39.74
N ALA A 29 -5.86 -28.81 -40.54
CA ALA A 29 -4.55 -29.42 -40.25
C ALA A 29 -3.78 -28.60 -39.20
N GLU A 30 -3.67 -27.26 -39.38
CA GLU A 30 -3.02 -26.35 -38.42
C GLU A 30 -3.67 -26.47 -37.01
N GLU A 31 -5.01 -26.49 -36.89
CA GLU A 31 -5.69 -26.68 -35.60
C GLU A 31 -5.39 -28.03 -34.92
N ASN A 32 -5.07 -29.08 -35.69
CA ASN A 32 -4.73 -30.39 -35.13
C ASN A 32 -3.25 -30.48 -34.75
N GLU A 33 -2.36 -29.82 -35.51
CA GLU A 33 -0.94 -29.71 -35.15
C GLU A 33 -0.75 -28.86 -33.89
N ASP A 34 -1.41 -27.70 -33.76
CA ASP A 34 -1.36 -26.88 -32.54
C ASP A 34 -1.88 -27.67 -31.32
N LYS A 35 -2.98 -28.42 -31.48
CA LYS A 35 -3.49 -29.33 -30.43
C LYS A 35 -2.61 -30.55 -30.17
N GLU A 36 -1.66 -30.90 -31.02
CA GLU A 36 -0.59 -31.86 -30.69
C GLU A 36 0.61 -31.17 -30.04
N PHE A 37 0.93 -29.94 -30.43
CA PHE A 37 2.01 -29.13 -29.89
C PHE A 37 1.75 -28.76 -28.42
N GLU A 38 0.53 -28.35 -28.06
CA GLU A 38 0.09 -28.15 -26.67
C GLU A 38 0.21 -29.43 -25.83
N LYS A 39 0.01 -30.62 -26.41
CA LYS A 39 0.20 -31.92 -25.71
C LYS A 39 1.67 -32.31 -25.55
N LEU A 40 2.59 -31.64 -26.24
CA LEU A 40 4.03 -31.85 -26.19
C LEU A 40 4.75 -30.83 -25.31
N LEU A 41 4.14 -29.67 -25.07
CA LEU A 41 4.63 -28.67 -24.13
C LEU A 41 4.57 -29.19 -22.69
N TRP A 42 5.58 -28.87 -21.90
CA TRP A 42 5.62 -29.13 -20.47
C TRP A 42 5.61 -27.78 -19.76
N SER A 43 4.54 -27.45 -19.05
CA SER A 43 4.31 -26.12 -18.47
C SER A 43 3.59 -26.20 -17.11
N ILE A 44 3.62 -25.08 -16.37
CA ILE A 44 2.93 -24.93 -15.06
C ILE A 44 1.63 -24.15 -15.26
N ASP A 45 0.69 -24.73 -16.01
CA ASP A 45 -0.50 -24.02 -16.50
C ASP A 45 -1.44 -23.51 -15.38
N ASP A 46 -1.46 -24.19 -14.22
CA ASP A 46 -2.36 -23.84 -13.11
C ASP A 46 -1.96 -22.56 -12.34
N ASP A 47 -0.75 -22.02 -12.55
CA ASP A 47 -0.27 -20.83 -11.82
C ASP A 47 0.72 -20.01 -12.66
N THR A 48 0.20 -18.99 -13.34
CA THR A 48 0.99 -18.03 -14.14
C THR A 48 1.80 -17.03 -13.30
N LEU A 49 1.57 -16.98 -11.98
CA LEU A 49 2.29 -16.10 -11.05
C LEU A 49 3.41 -16.84 -10.29
N PHE A 50 3.50 -18.17 -10.42
CA PHE A 50 4.60 -18.94 -9.86
C PHE A 50 5.93 -18.49 -10.47
N HIS A 51 6.80 -17.86 -9.69
CA HIS A 51 8.13 -17.46 -10.14
C HIS A 51 9.18 -18.45 -9.57
N PRO A 52 9.79 -19.32 -10.39
CA PRO A 52 10.69 -20.35 -9.88
C PRO A 52 12.01 -19.76 -9.37
N PHE A 53 12.55 -20.33 -8.30
CA PHE A 53 13.88 -20.01 -7.77
C PHE A 53 14.94 -21.05 -8.12
N GLY A 54 14.53 -22.29 -8.42
CA GLY A 54 15.45 -23.36 -8.78
C GLY A 54 14.77 -24.54 -9.47
N LEU A 55 15.59 -25.43 -10.02
CA LEU A 55 15.15 -26.65 -10.70
C LEU A 55 16.12 -27.79 -10.46
N THR A 56 15.61 -28.91 -9.94
CA THR A 56 16.41 -30.11 -9.68
C THR A 56 15.67 -31.37 -10.15
N ASN A 57 16.43 -32.42 -10.47
CA ASN A 57 15.91 -33.70 -10.96
C ASN A 57 16.17 -34.82 -9.95
N HIS A 58 15.13 -35.35 -9.30
CA HIS A 58 15.20 -36.44 -8.31
C HIS A 58 15.40 -37.84 -8.95
N GLY A 59 15.92 -37.89 -10.17
CA GLY A 59 16.34 -39.12 -10.82
C GLY A 59 15.32 -39.74 -11.76
N THR A 60 15.76 -40.82 -12.40
CA THR A 60 15.13 -41.35 -13.60
C THR A 60 15.21 -42.88 -13.66
N ASP A 61 14.14 -43.55 -13.24
CA ASP A 61 13.90 -44.94 -13.64
C ASP A 61 13.67 -45.02 -15.15
N ALA A 62 13.86 -46.20 -15.74
CA ALA A 62 13.50 -46.50 -17.13
C ALA A 62 11.96 -46.44 -17.37
N GLY A 63 11.44 -45.20 -17.44
CA GLY A 63 10.02 -44.88 -17.55
C GLY A 63 9.48 -43.85 -16.53
N LYS A 64 10.30 -43.28 -15.63
CA LYS A 64 9.89 -42.21 -14.70
C LYS A 64 10.92 -41.08 -14.72
N THR A 65 10.48 -39.83 -14.67
CA THR A 65 11.34 -38.64 -14.51
C THR A 65 10.69 -37.71 -13.50
N VAL A 66 11.47 -37.16 -12.57
CA VAL A 66 10.94 -36.34 -11.48
C VAL A 66 11.67 -35.01 -11.44
N PHE A 67 10.96 -33.93 -11.77
CA PHE A 67 11.47 -32.57 -11.63
C PHE A 67 10.87 -31.91 -10.39
N VAL A 68 11.67 -31.16 -9.67
CA VAL A 68 11.27 -30.39 -8.49
C VAL A 68 11.68 -28.94 -8.72
N THR A 69 10.74 -28.02 -8.50
CA THR A 69 10.94 -26.57 -8.56
C THR A 69 10.13 -25.90 -7.46
N TRP A 70 10.52 -24.70 -7.04
CA TRP A 70 9.98 -24.03 -5.85
C TRP A 70 9.99 -22.51 -5.98
N ASN A 71 9.12 -21.86 -5.21
CA ASN A 71 9.15 -20.42 -4.91
C ASN A 71 9.07 -20.22 -3.37
N GLU A 72 8.74 -19.01 -2.92
CA GLU A 72 8.57 -18.67 -1.49
C GLU A 72 7.37 -19.37 -0.82
N GLU A 73 6.31 -19.67 -1.57
CA GLU A 73 5.07 -20.20 -1.02
C GLU A 73 5.00 -21.73 -1.01
N TYR A 74 5.50 -22.39 -2.06
CA TYR A 74 5.34 -23.82 -2.24
C TYR A 74 6.36 -24.46 -3.19
N LEU A 75 6.52 -25.77 -3.02
CA LEU A 75 7.30 -26.65 -3.87
C LEU A 75 6.37 -27.45 -4.80
N LEU A 76 6.77 -27.59 -6.06
CA LEU A 76 6.11 -28.38 -7.08
C LEU A 76 6.95 -29.59 -7.46
N ASN A 77 6.37 -30.77 -7.24
CA ASN A 77 6.95 -32.05 -7.65
C ASN A 77 6.22 -32.57 -8.89
N PHE A 78 6.91 -32.60 -10.02
CA PHE A 78 6.42 -33.05 -11.33
C PHE A 78 6.93 -34.45 -11.64
N VAL A 79 6.06 -35.44 -11.50
CA VAL A 79 6.35 -36.85 -11.80
C VAL A 79 5.82 -37.21 -13.19
N PHE A 80 6.72 -37.29 -14.16
CA PHE A 80 6.44 -37.80 -15.50
C PHE A 80 6.59 -39.32 -15.50
N LYS A 81 5.54 -40.07 -15.85
CA LYS A 81 5.57 -41.53 -16.01
C LYS A 81 5.26 -41.92 -17.45
N ARG A 82 6.19 -42.60 -18.12
CA ARG A 82 6.01 -43.15 -19.46
C ARG A 82 5.48 -44.58 -19.37
N SER A 83 4.28 -44.80 -19.89
CA SER A 83 3.67 -46.14 -19.92
C SER A 83 4.46 -47.09 -20.82
N LYS A 84 4.95 -48.21 -20.26
CA LYS A 84 5.63 -49.27 -21.03
C LYS A 84 4.75 -49.89 -22.13
N ARG A 85 3.41 -49.81 -22.01
CA ARG A 85 2.46 -50.37 -23.00
C ARG A 85 2.06 -49.38 -24.10
N SER A 86 1.81 -48.12 -23.77
CA SER A 86 1.27 -47.14 -24.72
C SER A 86 2.26 -46.06 -25.16
N LYS A 87 3.47 -46.04 -24.60
CA LYS A 87 4.50 -44.98 -24.73
C LYS A 87 4.05 -43.55 -24.34
N LYS A 88 2.76 -43.31 -24.10
CA LYS A 88 2.21 -42.06 -23.57
C LYS A 88 2.84 -41.71 -22.21
N ILE A 89 3.05 -40.42 -22.00
CA ILE A 89 3.56 -39.85 -20.75
C ILE A 89 2.35 -39.35 -19.96
N SER A 90 2.21 -39.77 -18.70
CA SER A 90 1.28 -39.19 -17.75
C SER A 90 2.06 -38.29 -16.80
N LEU A 91 1.65 -37.02 -16.70
CA LEU A 91 2.15 -36.10 -15.69
C LEU A 91 1.37 -36.28 -14.38
N THR A 92 2.05 -36.14 -13.25
CA THR A 92 1.43 -36.00 -11.92
C THR A 92 2.13 -34.86 -11.21
N LYS A 93 1.41 -33.76 -10.96
CA LYS A 93 1.87 -32.58 -10.22
C LYS A 93 1.42 -32.71 -8.76
N VAL A 94 2.33 -32.49 -7.82
CA VAL A 94 2.03 -32.42 -6.38
C VAL A 94 2.54 -31.08 -5.87
N ARG A 95 1.63 -30.24 -5.34
CA ARG A 95 1.95 -29.00 -4.62
C ARG A 95 2.15 -29.32 -3.14
N LEU A 96 3.28 -28.89 -2.59
CA LEU A 96 3.66 -29.02 -1.18
C LEU A 96 3.87 -27.60 -0.64
N PRO A 97 3.07 -27.11 0.33
CA PRO A 97 3.26 -25.76 0.87
C PRO A 97 4.59 -25.65 1.62
N MET A 98 5.27 -24.51 1.51
CA MET A 98 6.48 -24.26 2.30
C MET A 98 6.12 -24.11 3.78
N PRO A 99 6.95 -24.66 4.69
CA PRO A 99 6.82 -24.40 6.12
C PRO A 99 7.13 -22.92 6.42
N ASN A 100 6.24 -22.24 7.14
CA ASN A 100 6.46 -20.94 7.79
C ASN A 100 7.11 -19.81 6.95
N GLY A 101 6.91 -19.80 5.63
CA GLY A 101 7.53 -18.80 4.74
C GLY A 101 9.03 -19.00 4.50
N GLU A 102 9.55 -20.20 4.76
CA GLU A 102 10.95 -20.54 4.51
C GLU A 102 11.20 -20.79 3.01
N ILE A 103 12.35 -20.32 2.53
CA ILE A 103 12.80 -20.49 1.14
C ILE A 103 13.83 -21.62 1.08
N VAL A 104 13.72 -22.52 0.11
CA VAL A 104 14.73 -23.58 -0.12
C VAL A 104 16.04 -22.93 -0.62
N ASN A 105 17.14 -23.26 0.05
CA ASN A 105 18.50 -22.88 -0.34
C ASN A 105 19.12 -23.92 -1.27
N ASP A 106 19.06 -25.20 -0.91
CA ASP A 106 19.58 -26.32 -1.71
C ASP A 106 18.78 -27.62 -1.45
N MET A 107 18.85 -28.58 -2.38
CA MET A 107 18.09 -29.83 -2.34
C MET A 107 18.97 -31.06 -2.62
N PHE A 108 19.17 -31.87 -1.59
CA PHE A 108 20.02 -33.05 -1.61
C PHE A 108 19.19 -34.31 -1.86
N ILE A 109 19.43 -34.99 -2.98
CA ILE A 109 18.72 -36.20 -3.38
C ILE A 109 19.51 -37.42 -2.90
N LEU A 110 18.94 -38.17 -1.97
CA LEU A 110 19.42 -39.47 -1.50
C LEU A 110 18.70 -40.60 -2.25
N GLU A 111 19.11 -41.85 -2.03
CA GLU A 111 18.56 -43.01 -2.76
C GLU A 111 17.05 -43.18 -2.55
N MET A 112 16.57 -42.95 -1.32
CA MET A 112 15.18 -43.19 -0.92
C MET A 112 14.36 -41.90 -0.70
N ASN A 113 15.04 -40.78 -0.44
CA ASN A 113 14.47 -39.56 0.14
C ASN A 113 15.17 -38.31 -0.43
N ALA A 114 14.63 -37.12 -0.22
CA ALA A 114 15.38 -35.88 -0.42
C ALA A 114 15.28 -34.94 0.78
N LEU A 115 16.36 -34.20 0.99
CA LEU A 115 16.52 -33.21 2.04
C LEU A 115 16.54 -31.82 1.43
N LEU A 116 15.73 -30.94 1.98
CA LEU A 116 15.63 -29.53 1.64
C LEU A 116 16.34 -28.75 2.73
N LEU A 117 17.48 -28.15 2.41
CA LEU A 117 18.13 -27.16 3.26
C LEU A 117 17.44 -25.83 3.00
N MET A 118 16.77 -25.28 4.00
CA MET A 118 16.13 -23.96 3.89
C MET A 118 17.14 -22.85 4.17
N ARG A 119 16.85 -21.64 3.69
CA ARG A 119 17.61 -20.41 4.02
C ARG A 119 17.60 -20.05 5.49
N SER A 120 16.72 -20.65 6.30
CA SER A 120 16.72 -20.56 7.78
C SER A 120 17.78 -21.46 8.45
N GLY A 121 18.45 -22.32 7.66
CA GLY A 121 19.29 -23.41 8.16
C GLY A 121 18.50 -24.62 8.69
N ASN A 122 17.16 -24.58 8.68
CA ASN A 122 16.34 -25.75 8.97
C ASN A 122 16.39 -26.73 7.80
N VAL A 123 16.44 -28.02 8.10
CA VAL A 123 16.37 -29.12 7.14
C VAL A 123 15.02 -29.81 7.23
N TYR A 124 14.40 -29.98 6.07
CA TYR A 124 13.16 -30.75 5.93
C TYR A 124 13.40 -31.96 5.05
N TYR A 125 12.89 -33.07 5.53
CA TYR A 125 12.69 -34.27 4.74
C TYR A 125 11.46 -34.10 3.85
N PHE A 126 11.58 -34.45 2.57
CA PHE A 126 10.44 -34.82 1.75
C PHE A 126 10.69 -36.17 1.06
N SER A 127 9.71 -37.04 1.14
CA SER A 127 9.53 -38.16 0.21
C SER A 127 8.25 -37.93 -0.58
N SER A 128 7.85 -38.88 -1.42
CA SER A 128 6.67 -38.76 -2.30
C SER A 128 5.30 -38.65 -1.60
N VAL A 129 5.28 -38.47 -0.27
CA VAL A 129 4.12 -38.20 0.57
C VAL A 129 3.71 -36.73 0.42
N LYS A 130 2.44 -36.39 0.71
CA LYS A 130 1.87 -35.03 0.57
C LYS A 130 2.32 -34.03 1.66
N SER A 131 3.45 -34.25 2.32
CA SER A 131 3.90 -33.47 3.47
C SER A 131 5.43 -33.42 3.56
N MET A 132 5.94 -32.25 3.89
CA MET A 132 7.32 -32.05 4.37
C MET A 132 7.36 -32.30 5.88
N HIS A 133 8.47 -32.83 6.36
CA HIS A 133 8.68 -33.14 7.78
C HIS A 133 10.00 -32.54 8.25
N ALA A 134 9.99 -31.80 9.36
CA ALA A 134 11.21 -31.27 9.96
C ALA A 134 12.12 -32.42 10.43
N VAL A 135 13.43 -32.25 10.25
CA VAL A 135 14.44 -33.20 10.76
C VAL A 135 14.91 -32.72 12.13
N ASP A 136 14.06 -32.91 13.14
CA ASP A 136 14.21 -32.32 14.49
C ASP A 136 15.60 -32.53 15.13
N TRP A 137 16.23 -33.68 14.88
CA TRP A 137 17.56 -34.01 15.42
C TRP A 137 18.71 -33.27 14.74
N LEU A 138 18.48 -32.73 13.53
CA LEU A 138 19.44 -31.93 12.78
C LEU A 138 19.16 -30.42 12.94
N ASN A 139 17.89 -30.07 13.18
CA ASN A 139 17.37 -28.71 13.41
C ASN A 139 17.47 -28.28 14.89
N ASP A 140 18.60 -28.60 15.54
CA ASP A 140 18.81 -28.40 16.98
C ASP A 140 18.42 -26.98 17.43
N ALA A 141 17.74 -26.87 18.57
CA ALA A 141 17.07 -25.64 19.01
C ALA A 141 18.04 -24.46 19.19
N GLY A 142 18.10 -23.59 18.16
CA GLY A 142 18.96 -22.40 18.11
C GLY A 142 20.21 -22.52 17.24
N GLY A 143 20.39 -23.61 16.49
CA GLY A 143 21.57 -23.82 15.64
C GLY A 143 21.27 -24.59 14.36
N GLY A 144 20.97 -23.86 13.28
CA GLY A 144 20.70 -24.45 11.96
C GLY A 144 21.94 -25.03 11.26
N VAL A 145 21.67 -25.82 10.23
CA VAL A 145 22.65 -26.30 9.25
C VAL A 145 23.08 -25.15 8.34
N ARG A 146 24.37 -25.03 8.04
CA ARG A 146 24.94 -24.00 7.17
C ARG A 146 25.04 -24.47 5.71
N CYS A 147 25.53 -25.68 5.51
CA CYS A 147 25.59 -26.34 4.20
C CYS A 147 25.58 -27.86 4.37
N MET A 148 25.30 -28.57 3.28
CA MET A 148 25.35 -30.03 3.21
C MET A 148 26.05 -30.47 1.92
N ALA A 149 26.47 -31.73 1.87
CA ALA A 149 26.97 -32.37 0.68
C ALA A 149 26.57 -33.85 0.65
N LEU A 150 26.27 -34.37 -0.54
CA LEU A 150 26.14 -35.80 -0.75
C LEU A 150 27.50 -36.48 -0.53
N ALA A 151 27.50 -37.65 0.08
CA ALA A 151 28.68 -38.51 0.23
C ALA A 151 28.37 -39.94 -0.27
N PRO A 152 28.14 -40.13 -1.58
CA PRO A 152 27.72 -41.43 -2.11
C PRO A 152 28.86 -42.46 -2.01
N PRO A 153 28.57 -43.75 -1.76
CA PRO A 153 27.24 -44.34 -1.55
C PRO A 153 26.81 -44.34 -0.07
N ILE A 154 27.58 -43.73 0.82
CA ILE A 154 27.50 -43.96 2.27
C ILE A 154 26.50 -43.06 2.98
N GLY A 155 26.19 -41.87 2.45
CA GLY A 155 25.15 -41.00 2.99
C GLY A 155 25.33 -39.52 2.61
N PHE A 156 25.32 -38.65 3.62
CA PHE A 156 25.55 -37.22 3.46
C PHE A 156 26.42 -36.65 4.59
N SER A 157 26.93 -35.45 4.37
CA SER A 157 27.68 -34.67 5.35
C SER A 157 27.10 -33.27 5.45
N CYS A 158 27.28 -32.62 6.59
CA CYS A 158 26.80 -31.26 6.82
C CYS A 158 27.70 -30.50 7.78
N ILE A 159 27.73 -29.18 7.62
CA ILE A 159 28.26 -28.27 8.63
C ILE A 159 27.08 -27.63 9.33
N ARG A 160 26.99 -27.77 10.66
CA ARG A 160 25.93 -27.15 11.48
C ARG A 160 26.47 -26.52 12.75
N TYR A 161 25.75 -25.54 13.28
CA TYR A 161 26.11 -24.91 14.54
C TYR A 161 25.41 -25.62 15.70
N VAL A 162 26.18 -26.18 16.65
CA VAL A 162 25.62 -26.89 17.81
C VAL A 162 25.51 -25.91 18.98
N ALA A 163 24.34 -25.29 19.15
CA ALA A 163 24.11 -24.23 20.14
C ALA A 163 24.45 -24.61 21.59
N ALA A 164 24.29 -25.88 21.98
CA ALA A 164 24.65 -26.38 23.31
C ALA A 164 26.17 -26.35 23.57
N GLU A 165 26.98 -26.54 22.53
CA GLU A 165 28.44 -26.58 22.57
C GLU A 165 29.09 -25.27 22.09
N LYS A 166 28.30 -24.39 21.45
CA LYS A 166 28.72 -23.16 20.76
C LYS A 166 29.73 -23.37 19.63
N ALA A 167 29.83 -24.60 19.15
CA ALA A 167 30.78 -25.02 18.14
C ALA A 167 30.14 -25.18 16.77
N LEU A 168 30.92 -24.95 15.72
CA LEU A 168 30.58 -25.29 14.34
C LEU A 168 31.09 -26.72 14.07
N MET A 169 30.18 -27.66 13.84
CA MET A 169 30.50 -29.09 13.69
C MET A 169 30.33 -29.53 12.24
N LEU A 170 31.35 -30.19 11.70
CA LEU A 170 31.25 -30.98 10.47
C LEU A 170 30.92 -32.42 10.87
N GLU A 171 29.75 -32.90 10.44
CA GLU A 171 29.25 -34.23 10.76
C GLU A 171 28.89 -35.00 9.49
N MET A 172 29.07 -36.32 9.53
CA MET A 172 28.72 -37.23 8.44
C MET A 172 27.74 -38.28 8.94
N TYR A 173 26.65 -38.48 8.21
CA TYR A 173 25.56 -39.39 8.54
C TYR A 173 25.36 -40.43 7.45
N GLN A 174 25.01 -41.65 7.85
CA GLN A 174 24.78 -42.75 6.91
C GLN A 174 23.47 -42.58 6.10
N ASP A 175 22.38 -42.25 6.78
CA ASP A 175 21.10 -41.87 6.16
C ASP A 175 20.25 -41.11 7.18
N VAL A 176 19.15 -40.51 6.74
CA VAL A 176 18.11 -40.01 7.64
C VAL A 176 17.29 -41.20 8.12
N PRO A 177 17.23 -41.46 9.44
CA PRO A 177 16.44 -42.57 9.96
C PRO A 177 14.95 -42.39 9.66
N ASP A 178 14.25 -43.51 9.44
CA ASP A 178 12.78 -43.54 9.32
C ASP A 178 12.13 -42.70 10.42
N ILE A 179 11.31 -41.73 10.00
CA ILE A 179 10.72 -40.70 10.86
C ILE A 179 10.07 -41.35 12.09
N GLY A 180 10.64 -41.06 13.27
CA GLY A 180 10.13 -41.48 14.56
C GLY A 180 10.46 -42.92 14.99
N ARG A 181 11.46 -43.61 14.39
CA ARG A 181 11.79 -45.00 14.77
C ARG A 181 13.24 -45.32 15.11
N ASN A 182 14.24 -44.64 14.54
CA ASN A 182 15.66 -44.94 14.77
C ASN A 182 16.46 -43.67 15.12
N ALA A 183 17.57 -43.84 15.85
CA ALA A 183 18.58 -42.78 16.01
C ALA A 183 19.43 -42.65 14.72
N PRO A 184 19.93 -41.46 14.37
CA PRO A 184 20.79 -41.27 13.21
C PRO A 184 22.15 -41.96 13.41
N ALA A 185 22.63 -42.65 12.38
CA ALA A 185 23.95 -43.26 12.38
C ALA A 185 25.01 -42.21 12.01
N LEU A 186 25.56 -41.54 13.03
CA LEU A 186 26.69 -40.63 12.93
C LEU A 186 27.97 -41.43 12.67
N LEU A 187 28.68 -41.11 11.58
CA LEU A 187 29.89 -41.81 11.12
C LEU A 187 31.16 -41.04 11.47
N LEU A 188 31.10 -39.71 11.41
CA LEU A 188 32.20 -38.79 11.68
C LEU A 188 31.65 -37.52 12.32
N ARG A 189 32.40 -36.94 13.26
CA ARG A 189 32.15 -35.62 13.84
C ARG A 189 33.47 -34.92 14.11
N CYS A 190 33.61 -33.71 13.59
CA CYS A 190 34.79 -32.87 13.74
C CYS A 190 34.37 -31.44 14.12
N ASP A 191 35.05 -30.84 15.09
CA ASP A 191 34.85 -29.43 15.44
C ASP A 191 35.67 -28.55 14.47
N VAL A 192 34.97 -27.75 13.65
CA VAL A 192 35.57 -26.83 12.68
C VAL A 192 35.54 -25.38 13.16
N THR A 193 35.31 -25.15 14.45
CA THR A 193 35.41 -23.83 15.09
C THR A 193 36.86 -23.34 15.07
N PHE A 194 37.07 -22.14 14.54
CA PHE A 194 38.43 -21.62 14.24
C PHE A 194 39.03 -20.76 15.37
N ASP A 195 38.21 -20.24 16.28
CA ASP A 195 38.60 -19.34 17.36
C ASP A 195 37.55 -19.30 18.50
N ASP A 196 37.99 -18.90 19.71
CA ASP A 196 37.12 -18.76 20.90
C ASP A 196 35.95 -17.76 20.71
N THR A 197 36.06 -16.85 19.74
CA THR A 197 35.04 -15.86 19.38
C THR A 197 34.12 -16.29 18.24
N ASN A 198 34.43 -17.41 17.56
CA ASN A 198 33.75 -17.93 16.38
C ASN A 198 33.53 -16.84 15.30
N LEU A 199 34.63 -16.40 14.68
CA LEU A 199 34.69 -15.50 13.51
C LEU A 199 33.83 -15.98 12.33
N PHE A 200 33.47 -17.27 12.30
CA PHE A 200 32.55 -17.88 11.33
C PHE A 200 31.11 -18.03 11.89
N ASN A 201 30.74 -17.20 12.87
CA ASN A 201 29.38 -17.08 13.39
C ASN A 201 28.91 -15.62 13.31
N CYS A 202 29.15 -15.01 12.15
CA CYS A 202 28.57 -13.73 11.74
C CYS A 202 27.07 -13.91 11.41
N ALA A 203 26.45 -12.90 10.78
CA ALA A 203 25.12 -13.03 10.20
C ALA A 203 25.16 -14.06 9.05
N TRP A 204 24.91 -15.33 9.38
CA TRP A 204 25.10 -16.48 8.50
C TRP A 204 24.13 -16.50 7.30
N GLU A 205 23.12 -15.61 7.28
CA GLU A 205 22.28 -15.32 6.11
C GLU A 205 23.08 -14.62 4.98
N ASP A 206 24.14 -13.88 5.31
CA ASP A 206 25.01 -13.16 4.38
C ASP A 206 26.28 -13.95 3.99
N GLU A 207 26.62 -15.02 4.71
CA GLU A 207 27.83 -15.82 4.49
C GLU A 207 27.56 -17.09 3.67
N ARG A 208 28.37 -17.33 2.64
CA ARG A 208 28.23 -18.52 1.79
C ARG A 208 29.09 -19.68 2.29
N TYR A 209 28.41 -20.75 2.67
CA TYR A 209 29.02 -22.03 3.02
C TYR A 209 28.82 -23.04 1.89
N THR A 210 29.90 -23.71 1.49
CA THR A 210 29.82 -24.85 0.56
C THR A 210 30.57 -26.03 1.14
N LEU A 211 30.19 -27.25 0.74
CA LEU A 211 30.82 -28.49 1.19
C LEU A 211 30.87 -29.47 0.02
N VAL A 212 31.99 -30.17 -0.10
CA VAL A 212 32.21 -31.28 -1.02
C VAL A 212 32.87 -32.40 -0.22
N THR A 213 32.33 -33.61 -0.29
CA THR A 213 32.83 -34.76 0.45
C THR A 213 33.23 -35.86 -0.52
N GLN A 214 34.48 -36.31 -0.41
CA GLN A 214 35.09 -37.27 -1.33
C GLN A 214 35.82 -38.35 -0.55
N GLN A 215 35.54 -39.62 -0.88
CA GLN A 215 36.34 -40.74 -0.36
C GLN A 215 37.66 -40.85 -1.11
N VAL A 216 38.74 -41.08 -0.36
CA VAL A 216 40.07 -41.39 -0.93
C VAL A 216 40.08 -42.82 -1.44
N THR A 217 40.37 -43.00 -2.73
CA THR A 217 40.49 -44.29 -3.42
C THR A 217 41.87 -44.41 -4.04
N ALA A 218 42.30 -45.63 -4.39
CA ALA A 218 43.60 -45.83 -5.05
C ALA A 218 43.76 -45.03 -6.36
N ASP A 219 42.65 -44.79 -7.08
CA ASP A 219 42.65 -44.10 -8.38
C ASP A 219 42.79 -42.58 -8.23
N ASN A 220 42.22 -41.98 -7.18
CA ASN A 220 42.23 -40.53 -6.94
C ASN A 220 43.33 -40.07 -5.97
N LEU A 221 43.92 -40.96 -5.18
CA LEU A 221 44.90 -40.67 -4.11
C LEU A 221 45.98 -39.67 -4.53
N ASN A 222 46.68 -39.92 -5.64
CA ASN A 222 47.76 -39.05 -6.13
C ASN A 222 47.27 -37.62 -6.45
N PHE A 223 46.08 -37.50 -7.07
CA PHE A 223 45.51 -36.18 -7.35
C PHE A 223 45.11 -35.45 -6.08
N LEU A 224 44.46 -36.13 -5.13
CA LEU A 224 44.08 -35.53 -3.84
C LEU A 224 45.30 -35.12 -3.02
N HIS A 225 46.38 -35.91 -3.02
CA HIS A 225 47.63 -35.57 -2.36
C HIS A 225 48.27 -34.29 -2.94
N CYS A 226 48.30 -34.14 -4.27
CA CYS A 226 48.74 -32.90 -4.91
C CYS A 226 47.78 -31.72 -4.68
N LEU A 227 46.48 -31.96 -4.47
CA LEU A 227 45.49 -30.93 -4.13
C LEU A 227 45.77 -30.30 -2.75
N LEU A 228 46.25 -31.11 -1.81
CA LEU A 228 46.69 -30.73 -0.46
C LEU A 228 48.15 -30.20 -0.42
N MET A 229 48.75 -29.94 -1.59
CA MET A 229 50.13 -29.47 -1.74
C MET A 229 51.20 -30.39 -1.11
N GLU A 230 50.90 -31.69 -1.00
CA GLU A 230 51.80 -32.71 -0.43
C GLU A 230 52.16 -32.52 1.07
N GLU A 231 51.42 -31.66 1.79
CA GLU A 231 51.69 -31.37 3.22
C GLU A 231 51.12 -32.43 4.17
N VAL A 232 50.21 -33.30 3.71
CA VAL A 232 49.46 -34.26 4.53
C VAL A 232 49.42 -35.65 3.91
N GLU A 233 49.77 -36.67 4.69
CA GLU A 233 49.65 -38.08 4.30
C GLU A 233 48.16 -38.50 4.21
N LEU A 234 47.71 -38.86 3.01
CA LEU A 234 46.38 -39.45 2.77
C LEU A 234 46.46 -40.98 2.71
N GLU A 235 45.52 -41.66 3.36
CA GLU A 235 45.34 -43.11 3.25
C GLU A 235 44.06 -43.46 2.46
N VAL A 236 44.09 -44.59 1.72
CA VAL A 236 42.91 -45.10 1.01
C VAL A 236 41.82 -45.48 2.01
N GLY A 237 40.60 -45.01 1.78
CA GLY A 237 39.44 -45.21 2.65
C GLY A 237 39.11 -44.01 3.55
N GLN A 238 40.03 -43.04 3.71
CA GLN A 238 39.76 -41.79 4.42
C GLN A 238 38.73 -40.92 3.70
N TRP A 239 38.14 -39.99 4.44
CA TRP A 239 37.24 -38.96 3.92
C TRP A 239 37.94 -37.61 3.87
N LEU A 240 37.92 -37.00 2.69
CA LEU A 240 38.34 -35.62 2.45
C LEU A 240 37.08 -34.76 2.34
N HIS A 241 37.00 -33.74 3.17
CA HIS A 241 35.94 -32.73 3.13
C HIS A 241 36.54 -31.40 2.70
N ILE A 242 36.20 -30.92 1.51
CA ILE A 242 36.55 -29.56 1.07
C ILE A 242 35.36 -28.67 1.40
N PHE A 243 35.56 -27.67 2.25
CA PHE A 243 34.50 -26.74 2.63
C PHE A 243 34.95 -25.30 2.49
N THR A 244 33.98 -24.40 2.29
CA THR A 244 34.25 -22.97 2.17
C THR A 244 33.48 -22.19 3.22
N VAL A 245 34.10 -21.12 3.71
CA VAL A 245 33.43 -20.10 4.51
C VAL A 245 33.72 -18.76 3.85
N SER A 246 32.68 -18.20 3.21
CA SER A 246 32.75 -17.00 2.38
C SER A 246 33.84 -17.08 1.31
N SER A 247 35.02 -16.48 1.49
CA SER A 247 36.10 -16.50 0.49
C SER A 247 37.25 -17.47 0.79
N ASN A 248 37.21 -18.20 1.91
CA ASN A 248 38.24 -19.16 2.30
C ASN A 248 37.86 -20.59 1.91
N VAL A 249 38.82 -21.36 1.40
CA VAL A 249 38.66 -22.78 1.05
C VAL A 249 39.55 -23.63 1.95
N PHE A 250 38.93 -24.51 2.72
CA PHE A 250 39.59 -25.42 3.66
C PHE A 250 39.45 -26.87 3.19
N ALA A 251 40.43 -27.70 3.54
CA ALA A 251 40.34 -29.15 3.50
C ALA A 251 40.37 -29.70 4.92
N LEU A 252 39.41 -30.56 5.26
CA LEU A 252 39.43 -31.38 6.47
C LEU A 252 39.67 -32.85 6.08
N ILE A 253 40.60 -33.47 6.79
CA ILE A 253 40.99 -34.87 6.62
C ILE A 253 40.79 -35.56 7.96
N ALA A 254 39.92 -36.56 7.99
CA ALA A 254 39.64 -37.36 9.19
C ALA A 254 40.51 -38.62 9.21
N ALA A 255 41.08 -38.94 10.37
CA ALA A 255 41.86 -40.14 10.58
C ALA A 255 41.02 -41.42 10.43
N THR A 256 41.67 -42.47 9.95
CA THR A 256 41.10 -43.79 9.70
C THR A 256 40.87 -44.53 11.02
N ASN A 257 39.62 -44.93 11.30
CA ASN A 257 39.19 -45.56 12.57
C ASN A 257 40.00 -46.81 13.01
N GLU A 258 40.74 -47.46 12.11
CA GLU A 258 41.58 -48.62 12.42
C GLU A 258 42.69 -48.33 13.45
N ARG A 259 43.14 -47.07 13.58
CA ARG A 259 44.15 -46.69 14.58
C ARG A 259 43.61 -46.58 16.02
N ASN A 260 42.29 -46.42 16.18
CA ASN A 260 41.64 -46.13 17.49
C ASN A 260 40.78 -47.29 18.03
N ALA A 261 40.92 -48.50 17.47
CA ALA A 261 40.15 -49.69 17.89
C ALA A 261 40.53 -50.25 19.29
N VAL A 262 41.35 -49.53 20.07
CA VAL A 262 41.79 -49.90 21.42
C VAL A 262 41.81 -48.65 22.33
N ASP A 263 40.66 -48.04 22.59
CA ASP A 263 40.17 -47.81 23.97
C ASP A 263 38.88 -46.97 24.05
N ASN A 264 37.95 -47.44 24.88
CA ASN A 264 36.78 -46.78 25.48
C ASN A 264 35.59 -46.31 24.63
N ASP A 265 34.40 -46.73 25.10
CA ASP A 265 33.08 -46.27 24.68
C ASP A 265 32.85 -44.75 24.89
N ASN A 266 31.89 -44.23 24.11
CA ASN A 266 31.17 -42.95 24.27
C ASN A 266 31.80 -41.62 23.80
N ASN A 267 33.03 -41.55 23.29
CA ASN A 267 33.52 -40.36 22.58
C ASN A 267 34.02 -40.70 21.17
N THR A 268 33.21 -40.44 20.16
CA THR A 268 33.58 -40.54 18.73
C THR A 268 34.39 -39.33 18.25
N SER A 269 35.33 -38.85 19.07
CA SER A 269 36.31 -37.83 18.67
C SER A 269 37.39 -38.50 17.82
N VAL A 270 37.22 -38.45 16.51
CA VAL A 270 38.25 -38.85 15.54
C VAL A 270 39.31 -37.76 15.50
N ASP A 271 40.60 -38.12 15.39
CA ASP A 271 41.65 -37.12 15.12
C ASP A 271 41.47 -36.59 13.69
N TYR A 272 41.47 -35.28 13.49
CA TYR A 272 41.37 -34.67 12.16
C TYR A 272 42.34 -33.51 11.99
N HIS A 273 42.68 -33.23 10.74
CA HIS A 273 43.51 -32.11 10.34
C HIS A 273 42.71 -31.16 9.45
N ILE A 274 42.86 -29.84 9.67
CA ILE A 274 42.28 -28.79 8.82
C ILE A 274 43.41 -27.97 8.21
N GLN A 275 43.41 -27.87 6.88
CA GLN A 275 44.38 -27.11 6.09
C GLN A 275 43.64 -26.00 5.31
N LEU A 276 44.17 -24.78 5.30
CA LEU A 276 43.69 -23.71 4.41
C LEU A 276 44.33 -23.89 3.03
N LEU A 277 43.53 -24.21 2.01
CA LEU A 277 44.02 -24.41 0.64
C LEU A 277 44.24 -23.08 -0.09
N CYS A 278 43.30 -22.12 0.08
CA CYS A 278 43.41 -20.78 -0.50
C CYS A 278 42.37 -19.81 0.08
N THR A 279 42.62 -18.51 -0.14
CA THR A 279 41.68 -17.41 0.14
C THR A 279 41.51 -16.58 -1.13
N TYR A 280 40.26 -16.19 -1.44
CA TYR A 280 39.91 -15.32 -2.55
C TYR A 280 39.53 -13.91 -2.07
N ALA A 281 39.53 -12.96 -3.01
CA ALA A 281 39.06 -11.58 -2.78
C ALA A 281 37.52 -11.43 -2.88
N THR A 282 36.80 -12.54 -3.08
CA THR A 282 35.36 -12.62 -3.34
C THR A 282 34.87 -13.97 -2.82
N ASN A 283 33.57 -14.09 -2.53
CA ASN A 283 33.00 -15.31 -1.99
C ASN A 283 33.02 -16.45 -3.02
N VAL A 284 33.23 -17.67 -2.52
CA VAL A 284 33.03 -18.89 -3.29
C VAL A 284 31.53 -19.20 -3.34
N ASP A 285 31.06 -19.52 -4.54
CA ASP A 285 29.68 -19.85 -4.83
C ASP A 285 29.46 -21.37 -4.89
N SER A 286 30.39 -22.10 -5.52
CA SER A 286 30.45 -23.56 -5.43
C SER A 286 31.85 -24.11 -5.68
N VAL A 287 32.10 -25.33 -5.17
CA VAL A 287 33.29 -26.12 -5.47
C VAL A 287 32.84 -27.43 -6.14
N GLN A 288 33.52 -27.85 -7.20
CA GLN A 288 33.25 -29.11 -7.91
C GLN A 288 34.54 -29.91 -8.08
N LEU A 289 34.55 -31.14 -7.60
CA LEU A 289 35.71 -32.03 -7.63
C LEU A 289 35.50 -33.15 -8.65
N ASP A 290 36.30 -33.15 -9.71
CA ASP A 290 36.31 -34.16 -10.78
C ASP A 290 37.57 -35.02 -10.62
N CYS A 291 37.49 -36.03 -9.74
CA CYS A 291 38.60 -36.95 -9.50
C CYS A 291 38.98 -37.79 -10.72
N ALA A 292 38.04 -38.04 -11.64
CA ALA A 292 38.29 -38.86 -12.84
C ALA A 292 39.22 -38.15 -13.82
N GLU A 293 39.01 -36.84 -14.03
CA GLU A 293 39.88 -36.01 -14.88
C GLU A 293 40.98 -35.30 -14.07
N ARG A 294 41.03 -35.52 -12.75
CA ARG A 294 41.99 -34.92 -11.81
C ARG A 294 41.95 -33.39 -11.80
N ARG A 295 40.75 -32.85 -11.56
CA ARG A 295 40.48 -31.40 -11.52
C ARG A 295 39.62 -31.00 -10.34
N CYS A 296 39.85 -29.79 -9.83
CA CYS A 296 38.98 -29.09 -8.90
C CYS A 296 38.60 -27.74 -9.52
N LEU A 297 37.31 -27.42 -9.56
CA LEU A 297 36.77 -26.18 -10.10
C LEU A 297 36.17 -25.38 -8.95
N ILE A 298 36.63 -24.13 -8.78
CA ILE A 298 36.16 -23.22 -7.74
C ILE A 298 35.46 -22.05 -8.43
N PHE A 299 34.14 -21.99 -8.28
CA PHE A 299 33.29 -20.95 -8.88
C PHE A 299 33.15 -19.79 -7.89
N LEU A 300 33.54 -18.59 -8.32
CA LEU A 300 33.50 -17.38 -7.51
C LEU A 300 32.28 -16.53 -7.88
N GLN A 301 31.71 -15.84 -6.89
CA GLN A 301 30.51 -14.99 -7.08
C GLN A 301 30.70 -13.87 -8.11
N CYS A 302 31.94 -13.50 -8.45
CA CYS A 302 32.25 -12.53 -9.49
C CYS A 302 32.19 -13.07 -10.94
N GLY A 303 31.91 -14.36 -11.17
CA GLY A 303 31.95 -15.00 -12.50
C GLY A 303 33.33 -15.54 -12.90
N THR A 304 34.33 -15.46 -12.02
CA THR A 304 35.61 -16.14 -12.21
C THR A 304 35.53 -17.59 -11.75
N ILE A 305 36.10 -18.50 -12.53
CA ILE A 305 36.31 -19.91 -12.20
C ILE A 305 37.82 -20.10 -12.04
N ASP A 306 38.27 -20.56 -10.87
CA ASP A 306 39.66 -21.03 -10.70
C ASP A 306 39.71 -22.55 -10.88
N ILE A 307 40.53 -22.97 -11.83
CA ILE A 307 40.59 -24.34 -12.38
C ILE A 307 41.91 -24.95 -11.96
N TRP A 308 41.86 -25.85 -10.99
CA TRP A 308 43.01 -26.58 -10.48
C TRP A 308 43.04 -27.94 -11.19
N TYR A 309 44.14 -28.29 -11.84
CA TYR A 309 44.24 -29.53 -12.64
C TYR A 309 45.60 -30.19 -12.49
N TYR A 310 45.63 -31.51 -12.55
CA TYR A 310 46.87 -32.27 -12.55
C TYR A 310 47.57 -32.18 -13.91
N SER A 311 48.80 -31.66 -13.95
CA SER A 311 49.65 -31.66 -15.12
C SER A 311 50.42 -32.97 -15.21
N GLN A 312 50.32 -33.64 -16.36
CA GLN A 312 51.09 -34.86 -16.64
C GLN A 312 52.58 -34.56 -16.87
N LEU A 313 52.95 -33.35 -17.33
CA LEU A 313 54.33 -33.00 -17.65
C LEU A 313 55.17 -32.69 -16.41
N ILE A 314 54.60 -31.96 -15.43
CA ILE A 314 55.29 -31.64 -14.16
C ILE A 314 54.92 -32.61 -13.03
N CYS A 315 54.05 -33.59 -13.29
CA CYS A 315 53.53 -34.56 -12.32
C CYS A 315 52.90 -33.92 -11.06
N GLY A 316 52.30 -32.74 -11.19
CA GLY A 316 51.82 -31.93 -10.07
C GLY A 316 50.68 -30.99 -10.43
N LEU A 317 50.19 -30.24 -9.43
CA LEU A 317 49.03 -29.37 -9.59
C LEU A 317 49.37 -28.07 -10.36
N ARG A 318 48.51 -27.69 -11.29
CA ARG A 318 48.49 -26.36 -11.92
C ARG A 318 47.17 -25.65 -11.67
N ARG A 319 47.19 -24.32 -11.73
CA ARG A 319 46.02 -23.44 -11.63
C ARG A 319 45.87 -22.62 -12.90
N MET A 320 44.64 -22.36 -13.29
CA MET A 320 44.25 -21.47 -14.38
C MET A 320 42.96 -20.76 -13.99
N GLN A 321 42.90 -19.45 -14.17
CA GLN A 321 41.65 -18.70 -14.00
C GLN A 321 40.97 -18.51 -15.36
N HIS A 322 39.64 -18.56 -15.35
CA HIS A 322 38.77 -18.33 -16.49
C HIS A 322 37.62 -17.42 -16.05
N TYR A 323 37.21 -16.47 -16.87
CA TYR A 323 36.22 -15.45 -16.51
C TYR A 323 35.06 -15.47 -17.51
N THR A 324 33.84 -15.68 -17.02
CA THR A 324 32.63 -15.88 -17.84
C THR A 324 31.79 -14.61 -18.04
N GLY A 325 32.21 -13.48 -17.47
CA GLY A 325 31.55 -12.18 -17.64
C GLY A 325 30.22 -11.99 -16.89
N SER A 326 29.67 -13.02 -16.26
CA SER A 326 28.29 -13.06 -15.77
C SER A 326 28.18 -13.57 -14.32
N GLN A 327 27.14 -13.14 -13.61
CA GLN A 327 26.72 -13.77 -12.35
C GLN A 327 25.67 -14.83 -12.65
N TYR A 328 25.87 -16.05 -12.14
CA TYR A 328 24.97 -17.17 -12.41
C TYR A 328 23.70 -17.05 -11.55
N ARG A 329 22.51 -17.03 -12.18
CA ARG A 329 21.24 -17.13 -11.45
C ARG A 329 20.96 -18.57 -11.01
N HIS A 330 21.27 -19.53 -11.87
CA HIS A 330 21.22 -20.96 -11.56
C HIS A 330 22.30 -21.70 -12.34
N GLN A 331 22.83 -22.76 -11.75
CA GLN A 331 23.94 -23.54 -12.30
C GLN A 331 23.80 -25.04 -12.02
N VAL A 332 24.39 -25.87 -12.88
CA VAL A 332 24.50 -27.31 -12.67
C VAL A 332 25.79 -27.84 -13.30
N TYR A 333 26.57 -28.61 -12.54
CA TYR A 333 27.72 -29.33 -13.05
C TYR A 333 27.35 -30.78 -13.42
N ALA A 334 27.64 -31.16 -14.66
CA ALA A 334 27.33 -32.48 -15.21
C ALA A 334 28.61 -33.29 -15.43
N ALA A 335 29.14 -33.90 -14.38
CA ALA A 335 30.40 -34.66 -14.39
C ALA A 335 30.50 -35.69 -15.54
N SER A 336 29.39 -36.36 -15.87
CA SER A 336 29.29 -37.33 -16.98
C SER A 336 29.62 -36.76 -18.37
N THR A 337 29.43 -35.45 -18.56
CA THR A 337 29.75 -34.71 -19.79
C THR A 337 30.92 -33.75 -19.63
N ARG A 338 31.43 -33.56 -18.40
CA ARG A 338 32.46 -32.58 -18.04
C ARG A 338 32.05 -31.15 -18.42
N CYS A 339 30.74 -30.88 -18.38
CA CYS A 339 30.16 -29.60 -18.72
C CYS A 339 29.56 -28.96 -17.47
N PHE A 340 29.84 -27.67 -17.28
CA PHE A 340 29.08 -26.80 -16.40
C PHE A 340 28.06 -26.04 -17.24
N TYR A 341 26.81 -25.99 -16.78
CA TYR A 341 25.74 -25.25 -17.42
C TYR A 341 25.24 -24.18 -16.47
N PHE A 342 25.01 -22.98 -16.97
CA PHE A 342 24.44 -21.88 -16.19
C PHE A 342 23.45 -21.06 -17.02
N THR A 343 22.69 -20.23 -16.31
CA THR A 343 21.88 -19.17 -16.91
C THR A 343 21.98 -17.90 -16.08
N ASP A 344 21.94 -16.76 -16.77
CA ASP A 344 22.04 -15.39 -16.27
C ASP A 344 20.79 -14.56 -16.67
N GLU A 345 19.65 -15.25 -16.89
CA GLU A 345 18.38 -14.72 -17.43
C GLU A 345 18.38 -14.33 -18.90
N GLU A 346 19.49 -13.85 -19.46
CA GLU A 346 19.57 -13.44 -20.88
C GLU A 346 19.94 -14.62 -21.80
N GLN A 347 20.74 -15.55 -21.29
CA GLN A 347 21.28 -16.68 -22.05
C GLN A 347 21.39 -17.96 -21.21
N VAL A 348 21.58 -19.07 -21.92
CA VAL A 348 21.96 -20.37 -21.37
C VAL A 348 23.31 -20.75 -21.94
N ALA A 349 24.26 -21.04 -21.06
CA ALA A 349 25.64 -21.30 -21.41
C ALA A 349 26.05 -22.75 -21.08
N GLN A 350 26.99 -23.28 -21.85
CA GLN A 350 27.71 -24.51 -21.60
C GLN A 350 29.22 -24.22 -21.60
N LEU A 351 29.88 -24.51 -20.49
CA LEU A 351 31.34 -24.53 -20.37
C LEU A 351 31.81 -25.98 -20.35
N HIS A 352 32.46 -26.44 -21.42
CA HIS A 352 33.07 -27.77 -21.45
C HIS A 352 34.55 -27.69 -21.06
N PHE A 353 34.93 -28.45 -20.02
CA PHE A 353 36.31 -28.50 -19.54
C PHE A 353 37.04 -29.69 -20.12
N SER A 354 38.15 -29.44 -20.81
CA SER A 354 39.01 -30.46 -21.41
C SER A 354 40.48 -30.21 -21.04
N TYR A 355 41.32 -31.25 -21.07
CA TYR A 355 42.77 -31.12 -20.88
C TYR A 355 43.48 -31.49 -22.19
N ASP A 356 44.32 -30.61 -22.72
CA ASP A 356 45.16 -30.93 -23.89
C ASP A 356 46.54 -31.39 -23.40
N GLU A 357 46.80 -32.68 -23.54
CA GLU A 357 48.08 -33.32 -23.18
C GLU A 357 49.28 -32.70 -23.89
N GLN A 358 49.10 -32.07 -25.06
CA GLN A 358 50.19 -31.51 -25.86
C GLN A 358 50.57 -30.08 -25.47
N THR A 359 49.61 -29.28 -24.99
CA THR A 359 49.90 -27.98 -24.38
C THR A 359 49.99 -28.03 -22.86
N ASP A 360 49.74 -29.21 -22.27
CA ASP A 360 49.82 -29.47 -20.82
C ASP A 360 49.00 -28.46 -20.02
N SER A 361 47.79 -28.19 -20.54
CA SER A 361 46.89 -27.14 -20.05
C SER A 361 45.42 -27.53 -20.16
N CYS A 362 44.64 -27.08 -19.18
CA CYS A 362 43.18 -27.13 -19.26
C CYS A 362 42.68 -26.11 -20.28
N ARG A 363 41.63 -26.46 -21.02
CA ARG A 363 40.89 -25.58 -21.94
C ARG A 363 39.42 -25.58 -21.56
N VAL A 364 38.84 -24.39 -21.54
CA VAL A 364 37.40 -24.17 -21.45
C VAL A 364 36.88 -23.88 -22.86
N GLN A 365 35.85 -24.60 -23.28
CA GLN A 365 35.10 -24.31 -24.49
C GLN A 365 33.73 -23.77 -24.10
N GLU A 366 33.44 -22.55 -24.52
CA GLU A 366 32.22 -21.83 -24.15
C GLU A 366 31.23 -21.88 -25.32
N HIS A 367 29.99 -22.29 -25.06
CA HIS A 367 28.90 -22.24 -26.02
C HIS A 367 27.71 -21.52 -25.37
N TYR A 368 27.28 -20.42 -25.98
CA TYR A 368 26.18 -19.60 -25.50
C TYR A 368 24.96 -19.74 -26.41
N LYS A 369 23.76 -19.75 -25.81
CA LYS A 369 22.49 -19.62 -26.51
C LYS A 369 21.70 -18.49 -25.88
N VAL A 370 21.52 -17.39 -26.63
CA VAL A 370 20.69 -16.25 -26.22
C VAL A 370 19.23 -16.70 -26.20
N ILE A 371 18.71 -16.96 -25.01
CA ILE A 371 17.37 -17.49 -24.76
C ILE A 371 16.87 -16.75 -23.50
N PRO A 372 16.28 -15.57 -23.66
CA PRO A 372 15.94 -14.71 -22.54
C PRO A 372 14.79 -15.30 -21.71
N GLY A 373 14.78 -14.96 -20.42
CA GLY A 373 13.79 -15.43 -19.45
C GLY A 373 14.05 -16.85 -18.94
N MET A 374 15.25 -17.42 -19.11
CA MET A 374 15.61 -18.70 -18.49
C MET A 374 16.00 -18.48 -17.02
N VAL A 375 15.33 -19.19 -16.12
CA VAL A 375 15.40 -18.91 -14.68
C VAL A 375 16.16 -20.00 -13.92
N ALA A 376 15.98 -21.26 -14.31
CA ALA A 376 16.67 -22.38 -13.68
C ALA A 376 17.03 -23.48 -14.69
N CYS A 377 18.04 -24.28 -14.39
CA CYS A 377 18.55 -25.33 -15.29
C CYS A 377 19.01 -26.59 -14.52
N THR A 378 18.77 -27.77 -15.10
CA THR A 378 19.15 -29.04 -14.49
C THR A 378 19.58 -30.07 -15.54
N TRP A 379 20.53 -30.93 -15.18
CA TRP A 379 21.03 -31.97 -16.07
C TRP A 379 20.28 -33.29 -15.85
N VAL A 380 19.82 -33.92 -16.94
CA VAL A 380 19.07 -35.19 -16.89
C VAL A 380 19.93 -36.33 -17.40
N GLU A 381 20.61 -37.03 -16.49
CA GLU A 381 21.66 -38.01 -16.83
C GLU A 381 21.21 -39.13 -17.78
N THR A 382 20.03 -39.72 -17.56
CA THR A 382 19.50 -40.79 -18.45
C THR A 382 19.09 -40.31 -19.84
N GLN A 383 18.80 -39.02 -20.00
CA GLN A 383 18.46 -38.42 -21.29
C GLN A 383 19.66 -37.74 -21.95
N ARG A 384 20.73 -37.46 -21.17
CA ARG A 384 21.90 -36.66 -21.55
C ARG A 384 21.51 -35.32 -22.19
N MET A 385 20.58 -34.62 -21.55
CA MET A 385 20.10 -33.31 -21.99
C MET A 385 20.01 -32.34 -20.81
N LEU A 386 20.24 -31.06 -21.12
CA LEU A 386 19.92 -29.96 -20.22
C LEU A 386 18.41 -29.68 -20.33
N VAL A 387 17.76 -29.54 -19.18
CA VAL A 387 16.38 -29.07 -19.07
C VAL A 387 16.39 -27.75 -18.32
N CYS A 388 15.84 -26.70 -18.92
CA CYS A 388 15.69 -25.39 -18.32
C CYS A 388 14.22 -25.08 -18.04
N LEU A 389 13.96 -24.27 -17.01
CA LEU A 389 12.66 -23.70 -16.70
C LEU A 389 12.75 -22.18 -16.88
N SER A 390 11.74 -21.63 -17.53
CA SER A 390 11.62 -20.22 -17.89
C SER A 390 10.72 -19.44 -16.94
N CYS A 391 10.78 -18.11 -17.00
CA CYS A 391 9.92 -17.20 -16.25
C CYS A 391 8.43 -17.28 -16.65
N ASN A 392 8.12 -17.77 -17.85
CA ASN A 392 6.74 -18.09 -18.27
C ASN A 392 6.35 -19.55 -17.97
N ASN A 393 7.11 -20.22 -17.08
CA ASN A 393 6.82 -21.55 -16.55
C ASN A 393 6.77 -22.69 -17.58
N ILE A 394 7.47 -22.55 -18.70
CA ILE A 394 7.65 -23.61 -19.70
C ILE A 394 9.01 -24.30 -19.49
N PHE A 395 9.02 -25.64 -19.57
CA PHE A 395 10.23 -26.46 -19.53
C PHE A 395 10.80 -26.63 -20.96
N TYR A 396 12.03 -26.17 -21.16
CA TYR A 396 12.76 -26.27 -22.42
C TYR A 396 13.82 -27.38 -22.34
N LYS A 397 13.95 -28.17 -23.41
CA LYS A 397 15.07 -29.10 -23.60
C LYS A 397 16.09 -28.42 -24.49
N ILE A 398 17.29 -28.19 -23.96
CA ILE A 398 18.36 -27.50 -24.67
C ILE A 398 19.48 -28.48 -24.95
N SER A 399 19.66 -28.80 -26.23
CA SER A 399 20.82 -29.51 -26.73
C SER A 399 21.90 -28.51 -27.13
N PHE A 400 23.14 -28.79 -26.73
CA PHE A 400 24.33 -28.18 -27.32
C PHE A 400 24.91 -29.21 -28.28
N GLU A 401 25.08 -28.82 -29.55
CA GLU A 401 25.59 -29.74 -30.55
C GLU A 401 27.09 -29.95 -30.35
N ARG A 402 27.53 -31.21 -30.38
CA ARG A 402 28.95 -31.51 -30.43
C ARG A 402 29.48 -31.11 -31.79
N THR A 403 30.19 -30.00 -31.85
CA THR A 403 31.16 -29.73 -32.91
C THR A 403 32.17 -30.88 -32.92
N ALA A 404 31.97 -31.84 -33.83
CA ALA A 404 32.87 -32.97 -33.99
C ALA A 404 34.26 -32.42 -34.31
N SER A 405 35.25 -32.86 -33.53
CA SER A 405 36.62 -32.33 -33.54
C SER A 405 37.17 -32.18 -34.97
N ALA A 406 37.29 -30.94 -35.44
CA ALA A 406 38.03 -30.63 -36.66
C ALA A 406 39.46 -31.15 -36.50
N SER A 407 39.86 -32.07 -37.38
CA SER A 407 41.18 -32.69 -37.33
C SER A 407 42.28 -31.64 -37.51
N ARG A 408 43.34 -31.76 -36.72
CA ARG A 408 44.49 -30.84 -36.70
C ARG A 408 45.28 -30.90 -38.03
N SER A 409 44.94 -30.08 -39.02
CA SER A 409 45.77 -29.87 -40.21
C SER A 409 45.88 -28.44 -40.73
N ASP A 410 44.96 -27.52 -40.42
CA ASP A 410 44.91 -26.21 -41.09
C ASP A 410 45.00 -25.01 -40.12
N LEU A 411 46.21 -24.80 -39.59
CA LEU A 411 46.62 -23.57 -38.93
C LEU A 411 47.40 -22.68 -39.91
N CYS A 412 46.68 -21.93 -40.75
CA CYS A 412 47.06 -20.64 -41.39
C CYS A 412 46.26 -20.34 -42.69
N ALA A 413 44.93 -20.22 -42.57
CA ALA A 413 44.13 -19.41 -43.50
C ALA A 413 42.86 -18.90 -42.80
N SER A 414 42.33 -17.77 -43.28
CA SER A 414 40.97 -17.26 -43.00
C SER A 414 40.52 -17.09 -41.54
N PHE A 415 40.77 -15.90 -40.98
CA PHE A 415 39.84 -15.25 -40.04
C PHE A 415 38.56 -14.81 -40.81
N SER A 416 37.75 -15.76 -41.31
CA SER A 416 36.50 -15.43 -42.02
C SER A 416 35.32 -16.38 -41.78
N ASP A 417 35.51 -17.56 -41.19
CA ASP A 417 34.44 -18.56 -41.06
C ASP A 417 33.68 -18.47 -39.71
N ALA A 418 33.88 -17.38 -38.98
CA ALA A 418 33.16 -17.05 -37.75
C ALA A 418 31.69 -16.60 -37.97
N VAL A 419 31.15 -16.77 -39.18
CA VAL A 419 29.78 -16.40 -39.55
C VAL A 419 29.07 -17.57 -40.23
N THR A 420 28.81 -18.63 -39.47
CA THR A 420 27.94 -19.75 -39.90
C THR A 420 26.81 -20.05 -38.91
N THR A 421 26.80 -19.44 -37.71
CA THR A 421 25.67 -19.44 -36.76
C THR A 421 24.48 -18.58 -37.23
N GLU A 422 24.68 -17.68 -38.19
CA GLU A 422 23.59 -16.94 -38.82
C GLU A 422 22.81 -17.81 -39.83
N TYR A 423 23.46 -18.72 -40.58
CA TYR A 423 22.84 -19.31 -41.78
C TYR A 423 21.72 -20.32 -41.50
N GLU A 424 21.80 -21.07 -40.39
CA GLU A 424 20.73 -21.99 -39.98
C GLU A 424 19.53 -21.25 -39.35
N ASN A 425 19.78 -20.13 -38.66
CA ASN A 425 18.72 -19.20 -38.25
C ASN A 425 18.09 -18.52 -39.48
N PHE A 426 18.87 -18.21 -40.52
CA PHE A 426 18.35 -17.68 -41.78
C PHE A 426 17.46 -18.67 -42.53
N GLN A 427 17.71 -19.98 -42.48
CA GLN A 427 16.79 -20.95 -43.10
C GLN A 427 15.39 -20.96 -42.46
N ARG A 428 15.27 -20.70 -41.15
CA ARG A 428 13.96 -20.46 -40.51
C ARG A 428 13.38 -19.07 -40.81
N LEU A 429 14.21 -18.06 -41.08
CA LEU A 429 13.77 -16.75 -41.55
C LEU A 429 13.30 -16.76 -43.02
N TYR A 430 13.77 -17.69 -43.85
CA TYR A 430 13.26 -17.86 -45.22
C TYR A 430 11.84 -18.44 -45.29
N GLU A 431 11.26 -18.86 -44.16
CA GLU A 431 9.83 -19.14 -44.03
C GLU A 431 8.98 -17.89 -43.70
N LEU A 432 9.56 -16.68 -43.74
CA LEU A 432 8.81 -15.42 -43.72
C LEU A 432 8.03 -15.18 -45.02
N THR A 433 7.00 -16.00 -45.24
CA THR A 433 5.92 -15.63 -46.15
C THR A 433 5.27 -14.33 -45.67
N PRO A 434 4.69 -13.50 -46.57
CA PRO A 434 4.00 -12.28 -46.15
C PRO A 434 2.92 -12.51 -45.09
N ALA A 435 2.27 -13.69 -45.12
CA ALA A 435 1.32 -14.12 -44.09
C ALA A 435 1.98 -14.35 -42.73
N ARG A 436 3.16 -15.01 -42.68
CA ARG A 436 3.89 -15.25 -41.42
C ARG A 436 4.52 -13.99 -40.85
N LEU A 437 5.03 -13.09 -41.71
CA LEU A 437 5.48 -11.76 -41.31
C LEU A 437 4.31 -10.94 -40.73
N LYS A 438 3.14 -10.96 -41.36
CA LYS A 438 1.93 -10.29 -40.86
C LYS A 438 1.42 -10.90 -39.55
N ARG A 439 1.48 -12.23 -39.38
CA ARG A 439 1.23 -12.92 -38.09
C ARG A 439 2.22 -12.49 -37.00
N LEU A 440 3.52 -12.35 -37.34
CA LEU A 440 4.55 -11.92 -36.39
C LEU A 440 4.41 -10.45 -35.99
N LEU A 441 4.09 -9.56 -36.93
CA LEU A 441 3.80 -8.15 -36.64
C LEU A 441 2.56 -8.01 -35.75
N ALA A 442 1.46 -8.70 -36.07
CA ALA A 442 0.26 -8.70 -35.22
C ALA A 442 0.51 -9.30 -33.82
N ARG A 443 1.39 -10.30 -33.69
CA ARG A 443 1.82 -10.84 -32.39
C ARG A 443 2.75 -9.87 -31.65
N ALA A 444 3.60 -9.12 -32.34
CA ALA A 444 4.46 -8.10 -31.74
C ALA A 444 3.63 -6.90 -31.23
N GLU A 445 2.67 -6.42 -32.03
CA GLU A 445 1.68 -5.41 -31.63
C GLU A 445 0.91 -5.88 -30.37
N LEU A 446 0.46 -7.14 -30.34
CA LEU A 446 -0.23 -7.72 -29.19
C LEU A 446 0.69 -7.91 -27.96
N VAL A 447 1.98 -8.14 -28.14
CA VAL A 447 2.98 -8.18 -27.04
C VAL A 447 3.29 -6.77 -26.52
N ASP A 448 3.34 -5.76 -27.38
CA ASP A 448 3.48 -4.35 -26.97
C ASP A 448 2.22 -3.87 -26.21
N GLU A 449 1.02 -4.27 -26.64
CA GLU A 449 -0.22 -4.04 -25.90
C GLU A 449 -0.20 -4.76 -24.53
N LEU A 450 0.20 -6.04 -24.49
CA LEU A 450 0.29 -6.80 -23.23
C LEU A 450 1.38 -6.31 -22.28
N THR A 451 2.50 -5.77 -22.77
CA THR A 451 3.57 -5.21 -21.92
C THR A 451 3.22 -3.81 -21.40
N GLN A 452 2.36 -3.06 -22.10
CA GLN A 452 1.79 -1.82 -21.57
C GLN A 452 0.59 -2.08 -20.63
N MET A 453 -0.07 -3.23 -20.73
CA MET A 453 -1.24 -3.56 -19.91
C MET A 453 -0.99 -3.48 -18.38
N PRO A 454 0.13 -3.96 -17.80
CA PRO A 454 0.42 -3.75 -16.37
C PRO A 454 0.47 -2.28 -15.96
N LEU A 455 1.08 -1.41 -16.77
CA LEU A 455 1.12 0.03 -16.49
C LEU A 455 -0.27 0.66 -16.54
N GLN A 456 -1.09 0.26 -17.52
CA GLN A 456 -2.48 0.70 -17.64
C GLN A 456 -3.35 0.19 -16.48
N MET A 457 -3.15 -1.07 -16.06
CA MET A 457 -3.85 -1.66 -14.90
C MET A 457 -3.43 -1.01 -13.58
N HIS A 458 -2.14 -0.74 -13.38
CA HIS A 458 -1.68 0.00 -12.20
C HIS A 458 -2.27 1.42 -12.17
N ALA A 459 -2.25 2.15 -13.29
CA ALA A 459 -2.90 3.46 -13.38
C ALA A 459 -4.42 3.41 -13.10
N ALA A 460 -5.11 2.37 -13.59
CA ALA A 460 -6.53 2.17 -13.32
C ALA A 460 -6.81 1.84 -11.83
N VAL A 461 -5.96 1.02 -11.20
CA VAL A 461 -6.04 0.69 -9.77
C VAL A 461 -5.75 1.91 -8.90
N GLU A 462 -4.77 2.74 -9.26
CA GLU A 462 -4.49 4.01 -8.57
C GLU A 462 -5.68 4.99 -8.67
N GLN A 463 -6.26 5.14 -9.87
CA GLN A 463 -7.46 5.97 -10.08
C GLN A 463 -8.66 5.45 -9.25
N GLU A 464 -8.92 4.15 -9.25
CA GLU A 464 -10.00 3.56 -8.43
C GLU A 464 -9.70 3.71 -6.94
N CYS A 465 -8.44 3.59 -6.50
CA CYS A 465 -8.04 3.81 -5.11
C CYS A 465 -8.35 5.25 -4.65
N VAL A 466 -7.96 6.27 -5.42
CA VAL A 466 -8.28 7.68 -5.14
C VAL A 466 -9.81 7.89 -5.08
N LYS A 467 -10.55 7.31 -6.02
CA LYS A 467 -12.02 7.35 -6.04
C LYS A 467 -12.65 6.72 -4.78
N GLN A 468 -12.18 5.55 -4.35
CA GLN A 468 -12.67 4.90 -3.13
C GLN A 468 -12.32 5.72 -1.87
N GLN A 469 -11.15 6.37 -1.82
CA GLN A 469 -10.80 7.29 -0.73
C GLN A 469 -11.74 8.50 -0.66
N LEU A 470 -12.08 9.13 -1.80
CA LEU A 470 -13.05 10.24 -1.86
C LEU A 470 -14.47 9.80 -1.41
N LEU A 471 -14.91 8.60 -1.79
CA LEU A 471 -16.18 8.02 -1.31
C LEU A 471 -16.12 7.70 0.21
N GLY A 472 -14.95 7.35 0.73
CA GLY A 472 -14.67 7.21 2.15
C GLY A 472 -14.92 8.51 2.95
N VAL A 473 -14.56 9.68 2.40
CA VAL A 473 -14.87 10.99 3.00
C VAL A 473 -16.38 11.20 3.12
N ALA A 474 -17.15 10.80 2.09
CA ALA A 474 -18.60 10.91 2.08
C ALA A 474 -19.29 10.07 3.15
N SER A 475 -18.68 8.94 3.53
CA SER A 475 -19.18 8.03 4.57
C SER A 475 -18.77 8.49 5.97
N ASN A 476 -17.53 8.97 6.12
CA ASN A 476 -16.92 9.31 7.42
C ASN A 476 -16.90 10.82 7.72
N ARG A 477 -17.89 11.58 7.22
CA ARG A 477 -17.96 13.06 7.29
C ARG A 477 -17.64 13.64 8.67
N HIS A 478 -18.05 12.96 9.74
CA HIS A 478 -17.83 13.38 11.12
C HIS A 478 -16.34 13.44 11.51
N LEU A 479 -15.48 12.61 10.93
CA LEU A 479 -14.03 12.65 11.15
C LEU A 479 -13.38 13.81 10.37
N TYR A 480 -13.73 13.93 9.08
CA TYR A 480 -13.15 14.95 8.19
C TYR A 480 -13.62 16.38 8.50
N ARG A 481 -14.78 16.55 9.15
CA ARG A 481 -15.34 17.85 9.57
C ARG A 481 -14.38 18.65 10.46
N TYR A 482 -13.51 18.00 11.24
CA TYR A 482 -12.54 18.68 12.10
C TYR A 482 -11.27 19.18 11.37
N LEU A 483 -11.05 18.76 10.12
CA LEU A 483 -9.88 19.16 9.32
C LEU A 483 -10.03 20.59 8.77
N ALA A 484 -11.26 21.01 8.49
CA ALA A 484 -11.58 22.36 8.04
C ALA A 484 -12.03 23.22 9.23
N LYS A 485 -11.41 24.40 9.38
CA LYS A 485 -11.82 25.42 10.35
C LYS A 485 -12.21 26.67 9.58
N ALA A 486 -13.43 27.16 9.79
CA ALA A 486 -13.87 28.43 9.25
C ALA A 486 -14.46 29.32 10.35
N ARG A 487 -14.16 30.62 10.31
CA ARG A 487 -14.76 31.63 11.20
C ARG A 487 -15.37 32.75 10.36
N LEU A 488 -16.48 33.30 10.85
CA LEU A 488 -17.21 34.36 10.18
C LEU A 488 -16.98 35.71 10.87
N VAL A 489 -16.75 36.76 10.08
CA VAL A 489 -16.70 38.16 10.53
C VAL A 489 -17.55 39.02 9.60
N TYR A 490 -18.52 39.75 10.15
CA TYR A 490 -19.28 40.74 9.41
C TYR A 490 -18.65 42.13 9.56
N SER A 491 -18.40 42.81 8.44
CA SER A 491 -17.80 44.14 8.41
C SER A 491 -18.60 45.11 7.54
N VAL A 492 -18.45 46.41 7.84
CA VAL A 492 -18.98 47.52 7.04
C VAL A 492 -17.90 48.06 6.08
N GLN A 493 -16.70 47.50 6.11
CA GLN A 493 -15.56 47.89 5.29
C GLN A 493 -14.97 46.66 4.59
N LEU A 494 -14.36 46.88 3.42
CA LEU A 494 -13.50 45.87 2.80
C LEU A 494 -12.17 45.82 3.55
N PRO A 495 -11.53 44.64 3.67
CA PRO A 495 -10.21 44.52 4.28
C PRO A 495 -9.18 45.31 3.45
N THR A 496 -8.68 46.41 4.03
CA THR A 496 -7.76 47.36 3.36
C THR A 496 -6.29 47.06 3.55
N ALA A 497 -5.94 46.15 4.46
CA ALA A 497 -4.56 45.71 4.70
C ALA A 497 -4.40 44.23 4.32
N MET A 498 -3.43 43.93 3.47
CA MET A 498 -2.97 42.57 3.23
C MET A 498 -2.35 42.04 4.53
N GLN A 499 -3.04 41.14 5.22
CA GLN A 499 -2.43 40.36 6.29
C GLN A 499 -1.39 39.45 5.65
N GLN A 500 -0.18 39.41 6.22
CA GLN A 500 0.83 38.44 5.79
C GLN A 500 0.24 37.03 5.96
N ASP A 501 0.47 36.17 4.96
CA ASP A 501 0.05 34.77 4.90
C ASP A 501 -1.49 34.50 4.77
N VAL A 502 -2.30 35.51 4.42
CA VAL A 502 -3.75 35.34 4.13
C VAL A 502 -4.08 35.73 2.68
N ILE A 503 -4.60 34.79 1.88
CA ILE A 503 -5.11 35.08 0.54
C ILE A 503 -6.55 35.61 0.63
N VAL A 504 -6.79 36.80 0.08
CA VAL A 504 -8.13 37.37 -0.04
C VAL A 504 -8.76 36.98 -1.39
N MET A 505 -9.93 36.35 -1.36
CA MET A 505 -10.71 35.97 -2.54
C MET A 505 -12.07 36.66 -2.53
N TYR A 506 -12.45 37.29 -3.63
CA TYR A 506 -13.74 37.97 -3.76
C TYR A 506 -14.74 37.05 -4.46
N ALA A 507 -15.88 36.77 -3.82
CA ALA A 507 -16.93 35.92 -4.40
C ALA A 507 -17.66 36.60 -5.57
N ASN A 508 -17.67 37.94 -5.61
CA ASN A 508 -18.17 38.73 -6.72
C ASN A 508 -17.35 40.02 -6.88
N ASN A 509 -16.71 40.19 -8.06
CA ASN A 509 -15.85 41.33 -8.37
C ASN A 509 -16.61 42.61 -8.77
N ASN A 510 -17.92 42.52 -9.04
CA ASN A 510 -18.70 43.61 -9.65
C ASN A 510 -19.63 44.34 -8.65
N TYR A 511 -19.48 44.12 -7.35
CA TYR A 511 -20.40 44.67 -6.35
C TYR A 511 -20.04 46.10 -5.92
N GLN A 512 -21.03 47.00 -5.92
CA GLN A 512 -20.90 48.36 -5.41
C GLN A 512 -21.50 48.46 -4.00
N LEU A 513 -20.68 48.86 -3.02
CA LEU A 513 -21.12 48.98 -1.62
C LEU A 513 -21.96 50.25 -1.42
N HIS A 514 -23.21 50.07 -1.02
CA HIS A 514 -24.11 51.14 -0.60
C HIS A 514 -24.13 51.31 0.92
N HIS A 515 -24.81 52.35 1.43
CA HIS A 515 -24.93 52.62 2.87
C HIS A 515 -25.57 51.49 3.70
N ASP A 516 -26.41 50.65 3.09
CA ASP A 516 -27.03 49.47 3.71
C ASP A 516 -26.33 48.15 3.35
N SER A 517 -25.16 48.24 2.70
CA SER A 517 -24.33 47.09 2.37
C SER A 517 -23.35 46.78 3.51
N TYR A 518 -23.13 45.49 3.71
CA TYR A 518 -22.11 44.95 4.61
C TYR A 518 -21.39 43.82 3.88
N VAL A 519 -20.36 43.26 4.50
CA VAL A 519 -19.52 42.22 3.92
C VAL A 519 -19.39 41.09 4.92
N ALA A 520 -19.64 39.86 4.48
CA ALA A 520 -19.24 38.67 5.21
C ALA A 520 -17.81 38.28 4.80
N LEU A 521 -16.91 38.23 5.77
CA LEU A 521 -15.54 37.78 5.66
C LEU A 521 -15.43 36.39 6.29
N ILE A 522 -15.23 35.38 5.45
CA ILE A 522 -15.11 33.99 5.85
C ILE A 522 -13.63 33.63 5.84
N TYR A 523 -13.03 33.52 7.03
CA TYR A 523 -11.65 33.06 7.16
C TYR A 523 -11.65 31.54 7.28
N MET A 524 -11.09 30.84 6.30
CA MET A 524 -11.08 29.38 6.20
C MET A 524 -9.64 28.86 6.12
N GLN A 525 -9.38 27.75 6.81
CA GLN A 525 -8.13 26.99 6.70
C GLN A 525 -8.45 25.49 6.74
N ILE A 526 -7.83 24.72 5.86
CA ILE A 526 -7.94 23.26 5.84
C ILE A 526 -6.59 22.66 6.23
N SER A 527 -6.60 21.77 7.21
CA SER A 527 -5.43 21.04 7.65
C SER A 527 -4.95 20.10 6.54
N ARG A 528 -3.62 19.93 6.40
CA ARG A 528 -3.06 19.00 5.40
C ARG A 528 -3.53 17.57 5.69
N ASN A 529 -4.07 16.91 4.67
CA ASN A 529 -4.54 15.53 4.72
C ASN A 529 -4.50 14.97 3.30
N ASP A 530 -3.91 13.80 3.12
CA ASP A 530 -3.56 13.27 1.79
C ASP A 530 -4.82 13.12 0.90
N VAL A 531 -5.95 12.70 1.47
CA VAL A 531 -7.24 12.54 0.75
C VAL A 531 -7.89 13.86 0.29
N LEU A 532 -7.55 14.99 0.92
CA LEU A 532 -8.08 16.32 0.56
C LEU A 532 -7.09 17.17 -0.26
N HIS A 533 -5.82 16.74 -0.37
CA HIS A 533 -4.73 17.58 -0.88
C HIS A 533 -3.89 16.93 -1.98
N ASP A 534 -4.05 15.62 -2.22
CA ASP A 534 -3.37 14.87 -3.29
C ASP A 534 -4.37 14.41 -4.37
N GLY A 535 -3.89 14.35 -5.62
CA GLY A 535 -4.68 14.04 -6.82
C GLY A 535 -5.36 15.25 -7.49
N ASP A 536 -5.89 15.02 -8.70
CA ASP A 536 -6.67 15.98 -9.50
C ASP A 536 -8.10 16.22 -8.95
N SER A 537 -8.31 15.98 -7.66
CA SER A 537 -9.61 16.15 -7.00
C SER A 537 -9.99 17.63 -6.94
N LEU A 538 -10.87 18.05 -7.87
CA LEU A 538 -11.40 19.41 -7.96
C LEU A 538 -12.42 19.64 -6.84
N TRP A 539 -11.96 20.12 -5.69
CA TRP A 539 -12.83 20.54 -4.60
C TRP A 539 -13.41 21.95 -4.87
N HIS A 540 -14.73 22.02 -4.94
CA HIS A 540 -15.49 23.25 -5.06
C HIS A 540 -16.07 23.63 -3.70
N LEU A 541 -15.82 24.85 -3.25
CA LEU A 541 -16.47 25.41 -2.07
C LEU A 541 -17.82 26.01 -2.47
N TYR A 542 -18.89 25.38 -2.02
CA TYR A 542 -20.24 25.92 -2.08
C TYR A 542 -20.55 26.73 -0.82
N ILE A 543 -21.10 27.92 -1.03
CA ILE A 543 -21.53 28.84 0.01
C ILE A 543 -23.01 29.14 -0.23
N ASP A 544 -23.85 28.53 0.60
CA ASP A 544 -25.27 28.86 0.68
C ASP A 544 -25.41 30.18 1.43
N VAL A 545 -26.22 31.10 0.92
CA VAL A 545 -26.44 32.42 1.52
C VAL A 545 -27.93 32.67 1.61
N ASP A 546 -28.47 32.75 2.82
CA ASP A 546 -29.91 32.94 3.01
C ASP A 546 -30.42 34.18 2.27
N CYS A 547 -31.57 34.03 1.63
CA CYS A 547 -32.25 35.06 0.84
C CYS A 547 -31.42 35.70 -0.31
N SER A 548 -30.35 35.05 -0.82
CA SER A 548 -29.58 35.53 -1.97
C SER A 548 -28.96 34.40 -2.82
N ASP A 549 -28.19 34.74 -3.85
CA ASP A 549 -27.57 33.76 -4.75
C ASP A 549 -26.45 32.97 -4.04
N SER A 550 -26.51 31.64 -4.11
CA SER A 550 -25.44 30.76 -3.61
C SER A 550 -24.18 30.84 -4.49
N TYR A 551 -23.00 30.83 -3.87
CA TYR A 551 -21.72 30.89 -4.58
C TYR A 551 -21.07 29.50 -4.68
N MET A 552 -20.51 29.17 -5.84
CA MET A 552 -19.67 27.98 -6.04
C MET A 552 -18.28 28.43 -6.51
N LEU A 553 -17.30 28.28 -5.63
CA LEU A 553 -15.92 28.73 -5.83
C LEU A 553 -15.01 27.52 -6.06
N HIS A 554 -14.33 27.46 -7.21
CA HIS A 554 -13.24 26.53 -7.41
C HIS A 554 -11.99 27.04 -6.69
N ILE A 555 -11.45 26.26 -5.76
CA ILE A 555 -10.26 26.62 -4.99
C ILE A 555 -9.15 25.61 -5.33
N PRO A 556 -8.09 26.01 -6.05
CA PRO A 556 -6.99 25.10 -6.37
C PRO A 556 -6.34 24.49 -5.12
N ASN A 557 -5.91 23.23 -5.21
CA ASN A 557 -5.32 22.47 -4.10
C ASN A 557 -4.03 23.13 -3.52
N THR A 558 -3.37 24.00 -4.28
CA THR A 558 -2.26 24.84 -3.82
C THR A 558 -2.68 25.96 -2.86
N LEU A 559 -3.90 26.50 -3.02
CA LEU A 559 -4.45 27.57 -2.17
C LEU A 559 -5.16 27.02 -0.93
N LEU A 560 -5.74 25.81 -1.02
CA LEU A 560 -6.33 25.11 0.15
C LEU A 560 -5.33 24.85 1.29
N LYS A 561 -4.03 24.88 0.99
CA LYS A 561 -2.92 24.75 1.96
C LYS A 561 -2.60 26.05 2.72
N GLN A 562 -3.20 27.18 2.32
CA GLN A 562 -2.97 28.49 2.92
C GLN A 562 -4.22 28.98 3.69
N GLN A 563 -4.09 30.06 4.45
CA GLN A 563 -5.24 30.69 5.09
C GLN A 563 -5.98 31.56 4.06
N LEU A 564 -7.27 31.28 3.86
CA LEU A 564 -8.12 31.97 2.89
C LEU A 564 -9.07 32.92 3.61
N CYS A 565 -9.32 34.09 3.02
CA CYS A 565 -10.34 35.04 3.43
C CYS A 565 -11.28 35.29 2.25
N ILE A 566 -12.50 34.75 2.32
CA ILE A 566 -13.50 34.89 1.27
C ILE A 566 -14.41 36.07 1.59
N VAL A 567 -14.51 36.99 0.63
CA VAL A 567 -15.21 38.27 0.75
C VAL A 567 -16.54 38.18 -0.01
N ILE A 568 -17.66 38.19 0.72
CA ILE A 568 -19.01 38.15 0.17
C ILE A 568 -19.72 39.47 0.50
N PRO A 569 -19.91 40.37 -0.48
CA PRO A 569 -20.65 41.61 -0.26
C PRO A 569 -22.17 41.34 -0.27
N LEU A 570 -22.86 41.85 0.74
CA LEU A 570 -24.28 41.62 1.01
C LEU A 570 -25.02 42.95 1.22
N LYS A 571 -26.35 42.92 1.11
CA LYS A 571 -27.22 44.06 1.41
C LYS A 571 -28.22 43.68 2.49
N ARG A 572 -28.43 44.56 3.47
CA ARG A 572 -29.51 44.42 4.46
C ARG A 572 -30.76 45.14 3.98
N SER A 573 -31.93 44.52 4.13
CA SER A 573 -33.21 45.23 4.04
C SER A 573 -33.65 45.70 5.43
N GLU A 574 -34.48 46.74 5.50
CA GLU A 574 -35.01 47.21 6.79
C GLU A 574 -35.75 46.09 7.54
N ASN A 575 -35.53 46.01 8.86
CA ASN A 575 -36.08 45.00 9.77
C ASN A 575 -35.70 43.52 9.47
N GLN A 576 -34.79 43.25 8.53
CA GLN A 576 -34.24 41.90 8.33
C GLN A 576 -32.95 41.67 9.14
N LEU A 577 -32.76 40.41 9.54
CA LEU A 577 -31.51 39.91 10.11
C LEU A 577 -30.38 39.92 9.06
N LEU A 578 -29.13 39.72 9.51
CA LEU A 578 -28.01 39.44 8.62
C LEU A 578 -28.19 38.03 8.03
N ALA A 579 -27.84 37.84 6.77
CA ALA A 579 -28.03 36.58 6.06
C ALA A 579 -27.25 35.44 6.72
N GLU A 580 -27.88 34.29 6.94
CA GLU A 580 -27.18 33.10 7.41
C GLU A 580 -26.35 32.48 6.27
N LEU A 581 -25.24 31.84 6.63
CA LEU A 581 -24.25 31.30 5.70
C LEU A 581 -24.02 29.82 6.02
N VAL A 582 -23.97 28.97 4.99
CA VAL A 582 -23.65 27.54 5.15
C VAL A 582 -22.56 27.14 4.17
N LEU A 583 -21.45 26.60 4.69
CA LEU A 583 -20.30 26.16 3.90
C LEU A 583 -20.31 24.65 3.67
N ARG A 584 -20.04 24.24 2.43
CA ARG A 584 -19.87 22.83 2.06
C ARG A 584 -18.79 22.72 0.98
N LEU A 585 -17.84 21.80 1.16
CA LEU A 585 -16.97 21.36 0.07
C LEU A 585 -17.69 20.27 -0.72
N TYR A 586 -17.65 20.39 -2.04
CA TYR A 586 -18.19 19.44 -2.98
C TYR A 586 -17.11 18.96 -3.95
N THR A 587 -17.12 17.67 -4.28
CA THR A 587 -16.41 17.14 -5.44
C THR A 587 -17.27 16.08 -6.13
N LEU A 588 -17.04 15.86 -7.42
CA LEU A 588 -17.79 14.91 -8.25
C LEU A 588 -16.92 13.70 -8.51
N VAL A 589 -17.44 12.52 -8.21
CA VAL A 589 -16.78 11.23 -8.42
C VAL A 589 -17.56 10.43 -9.45
N CYS A 590 -16.90 10.01 -10.52
CA CYS A 590 -17.52 9.15 -11.53
C CYS A 590 -17.61 7.70 -11.00
N LEU A 591 -18.81 7.15 -10.97
CA LEU A 591 -19.12 5.77 -10.57
C LEU A 591 -19.85 5.11 -11.73
N GLU A 592 -19.16 4.18 -12.41
CA GLU A 592 -19.63 3.50 -13.61
C GLU A 592 -19.99 4.48 -14.74
N SER A 593 -21.27 4.86 -14.87
CA SER A 593 -21.77 5.85 -15.84
C SER A 593 -22.31 7.14 -15.22
N ASP A 594 -22.43 7.20 -13.89
CA ASP A 594 -23.07 8.30 -13.16
C ASP A 594 -22.06 9.12 -12.33
N PHE A 595 -22.40 10.37 -12.04
CA PHE A 595 -21.60 11.24 -11.16
C PHE A 595 -22.23 11.35 -9.78
N VAL A 596 -21.47 10.97 -8.75
CA VAL A 596 -21.86 11.11 -7.33
C VAL A 596 -21.19 12.32 -6.72
N ALA A 597 -21.99 13.20 -6.11
CA ALA A 597 -21.49 14.36 -5.39
C ALA A 597 -21.11 14.01 -3.94
N VAL A 598 -19.82 14.09 -3.64
CA VAL A 598 -19.29 13.98 -2.28
C VAL A 598 -19.38 15.36 -1.62
N SER A 599 -20.17 15.48 -0.56
CA SER A 599 -20.37 16.73 0.18
C SER A 599 -19.81 16.66 1.61
N LEU A 600 -18.85 17.53 1.94
CA LEU A 600 -18.28 17.70 3.28
C LEU A 600 -18.73 19.05 3.87
N PRO A 601 -19.61 19.09 4.90
CA PRO A 601 -19.98 20.35 5.55
C PRO A 601 -18.80 20.93 6.34
N ILE A 602 -18.64 22.25 6.29
CA ILE A 602 -17.66 22.99 7.10
C ILE A 602 -18.43 23.80 8.15
N ASP A 603 -17.98 23.72 9.40
CA ASP A 603 -18.55 24.52 10.48
C ASP A 603 -18.04 25.95 10.46
N LEU A 604 -18.98 26.90 10.55
CA LEU A 604 -18.72 28.30 10.79
C LEU A 604 -18.70 28.59 12.29
N GLU A 605 -17.51 28.89 12.80
CA GLU A 605 -17.33 29.36 14.17
C GLU A 605 -17.85 30.81 14.29
N ILE A 606 -18.83 30.99 15.19
CA ILE A 606 -19.31 32.30 15.63
C ILE A 606 -18.63 32.62 16.97
N ASN A 607 -17.94 33.75 17.05
CA ASN A 607 -17.22 34.18 18.24
C ASN A 607 -17.34 35.69 18.48
N ALA A 608 -16.57 36.22 19.43
CA ALA A 608 -16.59 37.65 19.80
C ALA A 608 -16.32 38.59 18.60
N ALA A 609 -15.46 38.17 17.67
CA ALA A 609 -15.10 38.98 16.50
C ALA A 609 -16.20 39.03 15.44
N THR A 610 -17.13 38.07 15.41
CA THR A 610 -18.11 37.90 14.31
C THR A 610 -18.96 39.13 14.03
N TYR A 611 -19.33 39.89 15.05
CA TYR A 611 -20.15 41.10 14.91
C TYR A 611 -19.41 42.39 15.29
N ALA A 612 -18.15 42.31 15.70
CA ALA A 612 -17.42 43.44 16.29
C ALA A 612 -17.28 44.62 15.31
N GLU A 613 -16.97 44.35 14.04
CA GLU A 613 -16.74 45.39 13.03
C GLU A 613 -18.03 46.08 12.52
N LEU A 614 -19.21 45.58 12.92
CA LEU A 614 -20.50 46.24 12.65
C LEU A 614 -20.78 47.41 13.61
N PHE A 615 -20.11 47.46 14.78
CA PHE A 615 -20.32 48.47 15.82
C PHE A 615 -19.22 49.52 15.82
N THR A 616 -19.61 50.80 15.81
CA THR A 616 -18.66 51.90 15.66
C THR A 616 -19.04 53.11 16.52
N CYS A 617 -18.05 53.89 16.94
CA CYS A 617 -18.26 55.09 17.79
C CYS A 617 -18.66 56.35 16.98
N TYR A 618 -18.77 56.24 15.67
CA TYR A 618 -19.01 57.34 14.74
C TYR A 618 -19.90 56.84 13.61
N LYS A 619 -20.86 57.66 13.19
CA LYS A 619 -21.78 57.30 12.10
C LYS A 619 -21.00 57.08 10.80
N ARG A 620 -20.76 55.83 10.43
CA ARG A 620 -20.08 55.48 9.17
C ARG A 620 -21.05 55.65 8.00
N CYS A 621 -20.76 56.59 7.12
CA CYS A 621 -21.26 56.55 5.75
C CYS A 621 -20.33 55.61 4.95
N VAL A 622 -20.89 54.60 4.29
CA VAL A 622 -20.11 53.72 3.42
C VAL A 622 -19.69 54.46 2.17
N THR A 623 -18.38 54.62 1.96
CA THR A 623 -17.79 54.99 0.67
C THR A 623 -16.54 54.15 0.44
N ILE A 624 -16.71 53.00 -0.20
CA ILE A 624 -15.63 52.31 -0.92
C ILE A 624 -16.21 51.85 -2.26
N CYS A 625 -15.95 52.64 -3.29
CA CYS A 625 -16.06 52.22 -4.68
C CYS A 625 -14.69 52.39 -5.30
N ASN A 626 -14.14 51.31 -5.87
CA ASN A 626 -13.10 51.47 -6.89
C ASN A 626 -13.77 52.17 -8.09
N ASN A 627 -13.21 53.31 -8.52
CA ASN A 627 -13.65 54.09 -9.68
C ASN A 627 -15.03 54.77 -9.60
N TYR A 628 -15.38 55.43 -8.49
CA TYR A 628 -16.41 56.49 -8.51
C TYR A 628 -15.80 57.88 -8.34
N ASP A 629 -16.21 58.81 -9.19
CA ASP A 629 -15.72 60.19 -9.20
C ASP A 629 -16.19 60.93 -7.93
N ILE A 630 -15.23 61.14 -7.01
CA ILE A 630 -15.46 61.74 -5.69
C ILE A 630 -16.07 63.15 -5.83
N GLN A 631 -15.74 63.89 -6.91
CA GLN A 631 -16.29 65.23 -7.13
C GLN A 631 -17.80 65.17 -7.35
N LYS A 632 -18.31 64.22 -8.16
CA LYS A 632 -19.74 64.03 -8.38
C LYS A 632 -20.50 63.56 -7.14
N LEU A 633 -19.85 62.81 -6.24
CA LEU A 633 -20.47 62.43 -4.96
C LEU A 633 -20.64 63.65 -4.05
N ILE A 634 -19.60 64.49 -3.97
CA ILE A 634 -19.62 65.75 -3.19
C ILE A 634 -20.66 66.72 -3.77
N GLU A 635 -20.69 66.91 -5.10
CA GLU A 635 -21.71 67.72 -5.76
C GLU A 635 -23.13 67.22 -5.48
N ASN A 636 -23.39 65.91 -5.62
CA ASN A 636 -24.71 65.35 -5.33
C ASN A 636 -25.11 65.51 -3.85
N PHE A 637 -24.18 65.36 -2.91
CA PHE A 637 -24.45 65.55 -1.48
C PHE A 637 -24.73 67.02 -1.14
N LEU A 638 -23.97 67.96 -1.72
CA LEU A 638 -24.20 69.40 -1.59
C LEU A 638 -25.53 69.82 -2.24
N ASN A 639 -25.83 69.32 -3.44
CA ASN A 639 -27.09 69.56 -4.15
C ASN A 639 -28.30 68.97 -3.40
N GLN A 640 -28.17 67.84 -2.71
CA GLN A 640 -29.22 67.30 -1.84
C GLN A 640 -29.41 68.12 -0.56
N LYS A 641 -28.33 68.65 0.04
CA LYS A 641 -28.43 69.60 1.15
C LYS A 641 -29.15 70.88 0.73
N GLN A 642 -28.73 71.49 -0.39
CA GLN A 642 -29.39 72.68 -0.93
C GLN A 642 -30.86 72.42 -1.28
N LYS A 643 -31.20 71.27 -1.88
CA LYS A 643 -32.61 70.89 -2.12
C LYS A 643 -33.42 70.66 -0.84
N LYS A 644 -32.79 70.28 0.29
CA LYS A 644 -33.47 70.25 1.60
C LYS A 644 -33.64 71.65 2.18
N GLU A 645 -32.60 72.48 2.13
CA GLU A 645 -32.63 73.85 2.65
C GLU A 645 -33.65 74.73 1.90
N ILE A 646 -33.72 74.62 0.57
CA ILE A 646 -34.74 75.28 -0.27
C ILE A 646 -36.15 74.79 0.06
N LYS A 647 -36.34 73.48 0.34
CA LYS A 647 -37.64 72.95 0.75
C LYS A 647 -38.07 73.36 2.16
N THR A 648 -37.13 73.61 3.08
CA THR A 648 -37.48 74.19 4.38
C THR A 648 -37.87 75.67 4.28
N THR A 649 -37.25 76.46 3.41
CA THR A 649 -37.61 77.88 3.27
C THR A 649 -38.91 78.14 2.51
N GLU A 650 -39.43 77.19 1.74
CA GLU A 650 -40.75 77.30 1.08
C GLU A 650 -41.91 76.60 1.84
N MET A 651 -41.66 75.94 2.97
CA MET A 651 -42.70 75.26 3.78
C MET A 651 -42.86 75.76 5.22
N ASP A 652 -42.17 76.85 5.62
CA ASP A 652 -42.35 77.49 6.94
C ASP A 652 -43.64 78.35 7.05
N ALA A 653 -44.56 78.23 6.09
CA ALA A 653 -45.93 78.73 6.19
C ALA A 653 -46.94 77.60 5.93
N GLU A 654 -47.83 77.36 6.90
CA GLU A 654 -48.96 76.41 6.84
C GLU A 654 -48.65 74.89 6.79
N LYS A 655 -48.02 74.35 7.85
CA LYS A 655 -48.71 73.43 8.81
C LYS A 655 -47.75 72.84 9.84
N SER A 656 -47.91 73.29 11.08
CA SER A 656 -47.40 72.57 12.25
C SER A 656 -48.22 71.28 12.49
N SER A 657 -47.65 70.36 13.29
CA SER A 657 -48.22 69.07 13.71
C SER A 657 -48.45 68.01 12.62
N THR A 658 -47.39 67.29 12.26
CA THR A 658 -47.17 65.88 12.67
C THR A 658 -45.70 65.51 12.40
N ALA A 659 -44.85 65.59 13.42
CA ALA A 659 -43.57 64.90 13.36
C ALA A 659 -43.86 63.43 13.65
N GLU A 660 -43.53 62.53 12.71
CA GLU A 660 -43.59 61.09 12.97
C GLU A 660 -42.63 60.76 14.11
N VAL A 661 -43.19 60.42 15.27
CA VAL A 661 -42.40 60.00 16.43
C VAL A 661 -41.85 58.61 16.13
N ALA A 662 -40.61 58.55 15.65
CA ALA A 662 -39.90 57.28 15.49
C ALA A 662 -39.92 56.53 16.84
N HIS A 663 -40.60 55.39 16.87
CA HIS A 663 -40.78 54.60 18.09
C HIS A 663 -39.44 54.01 18.54
N MET A 664 -38.78 54.69 19.48
CA MET A 664 -37.55 54.22 20.10
C MET A 664 -37.82 53.00 20.98
N LEU A 665 -37.29 51.85 20.57
CA LEU A 665 -37.27 50.62 21.35
C LEU A 665 -36.30 50.77 22.52
N LYS A 666 -36.69 50.26 23.69
CA LYS A 666 -35.86 50.28 24.90
C LYS A 666 -35.76 48.89 25.50
N HIS A 667 -34.53 48.39 25.67
CA HIS A 667 -34.25 47.12 26.32
C HIS A 667 -33.34 47.33 27.53
N THR A 668 -33.71 46.76 28.66
CA THR A 668 -32.86 46.69 29.86
C THR A 668 -32.04 45.39 29.82
N LEU A 669 -30.78 45.45 30.26
CA LEU A 669 -29.92 44.29 30.46
C LEU A 669 -29.16 44.45 31.79
N HIS A 670 -29.27 43.47 32.69
CA HIS A 670 -28.53 43.47 33.95
C HIS A 670 -27.06 43.11 33.72
N LEU A 671 -26.16 43.81 34.41
CA LEU A 671 -24.74 43.47 34.45
C LEU A 671 -24.44 42.66 35.73
N PRO A 672 -23.71 41.54 35.64
CA PRO A 672 -23.10 40.89 36.78
C PRO A 672 -22.14 41.84 37.54
N ALA A 673 -21.93 41.59 38.83
CA ALA A 673 -20.98 42.37 39.63
C ALA A 673 -19.51 42.25 39.14
N THR A 674 -19.20 41.18 38.39
CA THR A 674 -17.91 40.95 37.73
C THR A 674 -17.71 41.80 36.47
N CYS A 675 -18.80 42.26 35.82
CA CYS A 675 -18.76 42.96 34.53
C CYS A 675 -19.05 44.46 34.71
N PRO A 676 -18.03 45.32 34.87
CA PRO A 676 -18.24 46.76 34.99
C PRO A 676 -18.68 47.37 33.64
N PHE A 677 -19.41 48.48 33.67
CA PHE A 677 -19.78 49.24 32.46
C PHE A 677 -18.57 49.65 31.59
N SER A 678 -17.37 49.74 32.18
CA SER A 678 -16.12 49.96 31.45
C SER A 678 -15.70 48.77 30.56
N ALA A 679 -16.12 47.54 30.85
CA ALA A 679 -15.91 46.38 29.99
C ALA A 679 -16.81 46.46 28.75
N VAL A 680 -18.10 46.82 28.92
CA VAL A 680 -19.04 47.08 27.82
C VAL A 680 -18.51 48.17 26.88
N ALA A 681 -18.00 49.28 27.43
CA ALA A 681 -17.41 50.36 26.64
C ALA A 681 -16.13 49.93 25.89
N LYS A 682 -15.28 49.10 26.52
CA LYS A 682 -14.09 48.52 25.87
C LYS A 682 -14.45 47.56 24.73
N CYS A 683 -15.46 46.72 24.93
CA CYS A 683 -15.96 45.76 23.94
C CYS A 683 -16.38 46.46 22.63
N LEU A 684 -17.01 47.64 22.75
CA LEU A 684 -17.46 48.45 21.61
C LEU A 684 -16.42 49.48 21.13
N HIS A 685 -15.15 49.32 21.57
CA HIS A 685 -14.01 50.20 21.24
C HIS A 685 -14.22 51.70 21.55
N VAL A 686 -15.07 52.02 22.53
CA VAL A 686 -15.39 53.40 22.93
C VAL A 686 -14.26 53.98 23.77
N GLN A 687 -13.59 55.03 23.26
CA GLN A 687 -12.63 55.80 24.07
C GLN A 687 -13.37 56.51 25.20
N LYS A 688 -13.03 56.11 26.43
CA LYS A 688 -13.71 56.54 27.65
C LYS A 688 -13.61 58.07 27.85
N ARG A 689 -14.73 58.77 27.77
CA ARG A 689 -14.99 60.00 28.55
C ARG A 689 -15.92 59.64 29.72
N GLU A 690 -15.96 60.48 30.74
CA GLU A 690 -16.61 60.20 32.04
C GLU A 690 -18.15 60.31 32.00
N ALA A 691 -18.78 59.72 30.97
CA ALA A 691 -20.22 59.73 30.80
C ALA A 691 -20.84 58.39 31.23
N GLN A 692 -21.97 58.46 31.95
CA GLN A 692 -22.81 57.30 32.27
C GLN A 692 -23.61 56.80 31.05
N SER A 693 -23.44 57.42 29.88
CA SER A 693 -24.01 56.97 28.62
C SER A 693 -23.05 57.21 27.46
N PHE A 694 -23.15 56.39 26.43
CA PHE A 694 -22.48 56.60 25.15
C PHE A 694 -23.39 56.17 23.99
N GLU A 695 -23.09 56.68 22.80
CA GLU A 695 -23.76 56.32 21.56
C GLU A 695 -22.79 55.49 20.70
N CYS A 696 -23.26 54.36 20.19
CA CYS A 696 -22.58 53.60 19.14
C CYS A 696 -23.52 53.43 17.94
N TYR A 697 -22.96 53.10 16.79
CA TYR A 697 -23.70 52.89 15.56
C TYR A 697 -23.55 51.45 15.10
N PHE A 698 -24.68 50.80 14.85
CA PHE A 698 -24.75 49.55 14.08
C PHE A 698 -24.94 49.92 12.62
N MET A 699 -23.88 49.74 11.82
CA MET A 699 -23.79 50.31 10.45
C MET A 699 -24.06 51.83 10.44
N SER A 700 -25.28 52.25 10.06
CA SER A 700 -25.74 53.63 9.97
C SER A 700 -26.72 54.04 11.09
N THR A 701 -27.22 53.08 11.88
CA THR A 701 -28.28 53.26 12.89
C THR A 701 -27.70 53.47 14.29
N ALA A 702 -28.18 54.52 14.98
CA ALA A 702 -27.75 54.84 16.34
C ALA A 702 -28.32 53.85 17.38
N ILE A 703 -27.47 53.46 18.33
CA ILE A 703 -27.83 52.79 19.57
C ILE A 703 -27.25 53.60 20.72
N LYS A 704 -28.11 54.05 21.63
CA LYS A 704 -27.72 54.75 22.85
C LYS A 704 -27.69 53.76 24.01
N ILE A 705 -26.56 53.69 24.70
CA ILE A 705 -26.33 52.81 25.86
C ILE A 705 -26.21 53.70 27.10
N THR A 706 -27.07 53.50 28.10
CA THR A 706 -27.10 54.28 29.35
C THR A 706 -26.99 53.35 30.55
N HIS A 707 -26.03 53.60 31.44
CA HIS A 707 -25.80 52.81 32.65
C HIS A 707 -26.55 53.40 33.86
N MET A 708 -27.33 52.58 34.54
CA MET A 708 -28.04 52.93 35.76
C MET A 708 -27.32 52.29 36.97
N PRO A 709 -26.53 53.07 37.74
CA PRO A 709 -25.69 52.53 38.80
C PRO A 709 -26.49 51.97 39.99
N GLU A 710 -27.71 52.46 40.22
CA GLU A 710 -28.56 52.07 41.37
C GLU A 710 -29.07 50.61 41.30
N GLY A 711 -28.98 49.95 40.13
CA GLY A 711 -29.37 48.55 39.95
C GLY A 711 -28.41 47.73 39.07
N ASN A 712 -27.20 48.26 38.81
CA ASN A 712 -26.19 47.69 37.91
C ASN A 712 -26.77 47.14 36.59
N TYR A 713 -27.56 47.96 35.89
CA TYR A 713 -28.14 47.59 34.59
C TYR A 713 -27.88 48.65 33.53
N ILE A 714 -27.89 48.23 32.27
CA ILE A 714 -27.80 49.12 31.11
C ILE A 714 -29.14 49.17 30.38
N ILE A 715 -29.49 50.36 29.90
CA ILE A 715 -30.61 50.62 29.00
C ILE A 715 -30.04 50.80 27.60
N LEU A 716 -30.52 49.99 26.66
CA LEU A 716 -30.20 50.04 25.24
C LEU A 716 -31.39 50.66 24.51
N GLU A 717 -31.19 51.81 23.85
CA GLU A 717 -32.23 52.52 23.10
C GLU A 717 -31.85 52.60 21.61
N SER A 718 -32.73 52.15 20.70
CA SER A 718 -32.56 52.29 19.24
C SER A 718 -33.90 52.31 18.52
N ALA A 719 -33.92 52.82 17.28
CA ALA A 719 -35.09 52.73 16.39
C ALA A 719 -35.18 51.37 15.66
N ASP A 720 -34.11 50.58 15.62
CA ASP A 720 -34.03 49.28 14.92
C ASP A 720 -33.92 48.12 15.91
N ALA A 721 -34.86 47.17 15.84
CA ALA A 721 -34.87 45.97 16.68
C ALA A 721 -33.67 45.05 16.39
N VAL A 722 -33.23 44.99 15.13
CA VAL A 722 -32.11 44.15 14.66
C VAL A 722 -30.79 44.67 15.22
N ALA A 723 -30.61 45.99 15.27
CA ALA A 723 -29.45 46.63 15.88
C ALA A 723 -29.33 46.27 17.38
N LEU A 724 -30.45 46.24 18.12
CA LEU A 724 -30.50 45.80 19.51
C LEU A 724 -30.27 44.28 19.67
N CYS A 725 -30.68 43.47 18.69
CA CYS A 725 -30.46 42.02 18.68
C CYS A 725 -28.98 41.68 18.52
N TYR A 726 -28.32 42.17 17.47
CA TYR A 726 -26.89 41.90 17.26
C TYR A 726 -26.00 42.54 18.32
N LEU A 727 -26.41 43.65 18.93
CA LEU A 727 -25.67 44.20 20.07
C LEU A 727 -25.70 43.23 21.25
N LYS A 728 -26.86 42.65 21.59
CA LYS A 728 -26.95 41.61 22.63
C LYS A 728 -26.10 40.38 22.28
N LEU A 729 -26.16 39.89 21.04
CA LEU A 729 -25.36 38.74 20.59
C LEU A 729 -23.85 39.04 20.68
N HIS A 730 -23.39 40.21 20.25
CA HIS A 730 -21.99 40.61 20.35
C HIS A 730 -21.53 40.71 21.81
N LEU A 731 -22.35 41.28 22.70
CA LEU A 731 -22.06 41.36 24.13
C LEU A 731 -21.98 39.97 24.77
N LEU A 732 -22.91 39.05 24.45
CA LEU A 732 -22.90 37.66 24.93
C LEU A 732 -21.67 36.89 24.45
N ASN A 733 -21.31 37.01 23.17
CA ASN A 733 -20.14 36.33 22.60
C ASN A 733 -18.81 36.87 23.14
N SER A 734 -18.76 38.15 23.54
CA SER A 734 -17.54 38.82 24.01
C SER A 734 -17.41 38.82 25.53
N MET A 735 -18.51 38.66 26.26
CA MET A 735 -18.56 38.58 27.73
C MET A 735 -19.49 37.42 28.13
N PRO A 736 -19.00 36.16 28.08
CA PRO A 736 -19.77 34.98 28.49
C PRO A 736 -20.24 35.03 29.94
N GLU A 737 -19.58 35.83 30.78
CA GLU A 737 -19.99 36.16 32.16
C GLU A 737 -21.41 36.74 32.25
N LEU A 738 -21.95 37.35 31.18
CA LEU A 738 -23.35 37.76 31.11
C LEU A 738 -24.34 36.57 31.15
N LEU A 739 -23.86 35.34 30.95
CA LEU A 739 -24.59 34.08 31.10
C LEU A 739 -24.30 33.38 32.44
N GLU A 740 -23.37 33.88 33.28
CA GLU A 740 -23.05 33.24 34.55
C GLU A 740 -24.15 33.44 35.60
N LYS A 741 -25.01 32.41 35.69
CA LYS A 741 -25.87 32.03 36.81
C LYS A 741 -26.55 33.19 37.56
N CYS A 742 -27.77 33.47 37.13
CA CYS A 742 -28.86 33.62 38.09
C CYS A 742 -28.80 32.49 39.14
N ASN A 743 -28.65 32.82 40.43
CA ASN A 743 -28.50 31.89 41.56
C ASN A 743 -29.27 30.56 41.36
N GLU A 744 -28.59 29.41 41.42
CA GLU A 744 -29.21 28.09 41.19
C GLU A 744 -30.39 27.79 42.13
N ALA A 745 -30.36 28.32 43.36
CA ALA A 745 -31.49 28.27 44.28
C ALA A 745 -32.72 29.01 43.72
N ALA A 746 -32.53 30.24 43.22
CA ALA A 746 -33.59 31.02 42.57
C ALA A 746 -34.00 30.46 41.21
N ALA A 747 -33.15 29.68 40.54
CA ALA A 747 -33.51 28.94 39.33
C ALA A 747 -34.37 27.70 39.66
N LYS A 748 -34.05 26.96 40.74
CA LYS A 748 -34.89 25.86 41.23
C LYS A 748 -36.25 26.33 41.74
N ASP A 749 -36.32 27.42 42.51
CA ASP A 749 -37.58 28.02 42.95
C ASP A 749 -38.41 28.51 41.75
N ARG A 750 -37.78 29.12 40.74
CA ARG A 750 -38.46 29.51 39.49
C ARG A 750 -38.98 28.30 38.72
N GLN A 751 -38.17 27.24 38.58
CA GLN A 751 -38.58 26.00 37.91
C GLN A 751 -39.72 25.30 38.67
N GLN A 752 -39.68 25.25 40.01
CA GLN A 752 -40.78 24.73 40.83
C GLN A 752 -42.03 25.58 40.67
N THR A 753 -41.92 26.91 40.71
CA THR A 753 -43.06 27.82 40.53
C THR A 753 -43.69 27.67 39.15
N LEU A 754 -42.87 27.50 38.10
CA LEU A 754 -43.33 27.35 36.72
C LEU A 754 -43.95 25.96 36.49
N ASN A 755 -43.34 24.90 37.03
CA ASN A 755 -43.92 23.54 37.03
C ASN A 755 -45.24 23.51 37.83
N GLN A 756 -45.34 24.23 38.95
CA GLN A 756 -46.55 24.28 39.77
C GLN A 756 -47.66 25.09 39.09
N LEU A 757 -47.33 26.23 38.47
CA LEU A 757 -48.27 26.98 37.62
C LEU A 757 -48.71 26.14 36.41
N GLN A 758 -47.84 25.33 35.81
CA GLN A 758 -48.22 24.37 34.77
C GLN A 758 -49.17 23.31 35.32
N CYS A 759 -48.86 22.67 36.45
CA CYS A 759 -49.75 21.71 37.11
C CYS A 759 -51.12 22.32 37.43
N ASP A 760 -51.16 23.53 38.00
CA ASP A 760 -52.41 24.25 38.31
C ASP A 760 -53.22 24.53 37.04
N LEU A 761 -52.56 24.89 35.92
CA LEU A 761 -53.18 25.12 34.63
C LEU A 761 -53.72 23.80 34.03
N THR A 762 -52.96 22.70 34.09
CA THR A 762 -53.43 21.37 33.65
C THR A 762 -54.60 20.87 34.52
N CYS A 763 -54.55 21.07 35.83
CA CYS A 763 -55.64 20.74 36.76
C CYS A 763 -56.91 21.56 36.47
N CYS A 764 -56.80 22.87 36.28
CA CYS A 764 -57.95 23.71 35.93
C CYS A 764 -58.51 23.36 34.54
N THR A 765 -57.64 23.08 33.56
CA THR A 765 -58.08 22.71 32.20
C THR A 765 -58.74 21.34 32.20
N ASN A 766 -58.21 20.36 32.94
CA ASN A 766 -58.84 19.06 33.11
C ASN A 766 -60.15 19.13 33.89
N ALA A 767 -60.27 20.01 34.89
CA ALA A 767 -61.52 20.24 35.61
C ALA A 767 -62.60 20.86 34.69
N LEU A 768 -62.24 21.84 33.85
CA LEU A 768 -63.13 22.44 32.85
C LEU A 768 -63.52 21.42 31.76
N LEU A 769 -62.60 20.55 31.33
CA LEU A 769 -62.89 19.48 30.38
C LEU A 769 -63.78 18.39 31.00
N GLN A 770 -63.57 18.03 32.27
CA GLN A 770 -64.40 17.04 32.96
C GLN A 770 -65.79 17.57 33.29
N ALA A 771 -65.93 18.87 33.59
CA ALA A 771 -67.22 19.55 33.73
C ALA A 771 -68.04 19.54 32.43
N HIS A 772 -67.40 19.47 31.26
CA HIS A 772 -68.08 19.26 29.98
C HIS A 772 -68.46 17.79 29.69
N THR A 773 -67.97 16.82 30.46
CA THR A 773 -68.23 15.38 30.26
C THR A 773 -69.20 14.76 31.27
N LEU A 774 -69.70 15.54 32.23
CA LEU A 774 -70.72 15.13 33.18
C LEU A 774 -72.00 15.96 32.96
N ASP A 775 -73.07 15.24 32.63
CA ASP A 775 -74.46 15.66 32.48
C ASP A 775 -74.91 16.54 31.30
N GLU A 776 -75.26 15.84 30.21
CA GLU A 776 -76.53 16.11 29.49
C GLU A 776 -77.76 15.55 30.25
N SER A 777 -77.62 14.99 31.47
CA SER A 777 -78.65 14.15 32.09
C SER A 777 -78.99 14.37 33.58
N THR A 778 -78.56 15.45 34.24
CA THR A 778 -79.25 15.88 35.48
C THR A 778 -79.22 17.40 35.70
N ALA A 779 -80.38 18.04 35.62
CA ALA A 779 -80.54 19.44 36.01
C ALA A 779 -80.82 19.54 37.52
N SER A 780 -79.84 19.99 38.31
CA SER A 780 -80.06 20.60 39.61
C SER A 780 -79.30 21.92 39.70
N GLN A 781 -79.99 22.97 40.16
CA GLN A 781 -79.58 24.36 39.95
C GLN A 781 -78.55 24.86 41.00
N ASP A 782 -77.82 25.91 40.62
CA ASP A 782 -77.05 26.83 41.47
C ASP A 782 -75.74 26.38 42.14
N SER A 783 -75.31 25.11 42.08
CA SER A 783 -73.95 24.72 42.51
C SER A 783 -72.88 24.91 41.42
N ASP A 784 -73.19 24.49 40.19
CA ASP A 784 -72.14 24.19 39.20
C ASP A 784 -71.72 25.44 38.41
N THR A 785 -72.61 26.43 38.28
CA THR A 785 -72.27 27.76 37.74
C THR A 785 -71.29 28.51 38.63
N VAL A 786 -71.35 28.33 39.96
CA VAL A 786 -70.39 28.90 40.91
C VAL A 786 -69.02 28.21 40.77
N SER A 787 -69.00 26.89 40.62
CA SER A 787 -67.78 26.12 40.35
C SER A 787 -67.09 26.58 39.05
N HIS A 788 -67.84 26.68 37.95
CA HIS A 788 -67.31 27.08 36.65
C HIS A 788 -66.81 28.53 36.64
N ALA A 789 -67.51 29.44 37.34
CA ALA A 789 -67.08 30.84 37.50
C ALA A 789 -65.81 30.96 38.35
N MET A 790 -65.70 30.21 39.46
CA MET A 790 -64.48 30.15 40.28
C MET A 790 -63.29 29.62 39.48
N GLN A 791 -63.45 28.53 38.74
CA GLN A 791 -62.37 27.95 37.93
C GLN A 791 -61.90 28.91 36.82
N LEU A 792 -62.82 29.61 36.16
CA LEU A 792 -62.48 30.58 35.12
C LEU A 792 -61.81 31.84 35.71
N GLN A 793 -62.16 32.22 36.95
CA GLN A 793 -61.49 33.29 37.70
C GLN A 793 -60.10 32.86 38.21
N GLN A 794 -59.93 31.61 38.65
CA GLN A 794 -58.62 31.02 38.97
C GLN A 794 -57.72 30.98 37.72
N LEU A 795 -58.23 30.55 36.57
CA LEU A 795 -57.47 30.51 35.32
C LEU A 795 -57.06 31.92 34.87
N LYS A 796 -57.93 32.92 35.01
CA LYS A 796 -57.57 34.35 34.80
C LYS A 796 -56.48 34.82 35.76
N ASN A 797 -56.53 34.43 37.04
CA ASN A 797 -55.51 34.79 38.03
C ASN A 797 -54.16 34.10 37.75
N ILE A 798 -54.17 32.83 37.31
CA ILE A 798 -52.97 32.09 36.87
C ILE A 798 -52.35 32.81 35.66
N TYR A 799 -53.14 33.16 34.65
CA TYR A 799 -52.66 33.91 33.48
C TYR A 799 -52.18 35.33 33.81
N SER A 800 -52.86 36.06 34.70
CA SER A 800 -52.39 37.40 35.11
C SER A 800 -51.08 37.33 35.90
N LYS A 801 -50.93 36.31 36.75
CA LYS A 801 -49.71 36.08 37.52
C LYS A 801 -48.55 35.65 36.61
N LEU A 802 -48.77 34.69 35.71
CA LEU A 802 -47.83 34.34 34.63
C LEU A 802 -47.40 35.58 33.85
N ARG A 803 -48.33 36.47 33.47
CA ARG A 803 -48.02 37.67 32.68
C ARG A 803 -47.30 38.77 33.47
N GLN A 804 -47.55 38.89 34.77
CA GLN A 804 -46.79 39.79 35.67
C GLN A 804 -45.38 39.27 35.94
N ASP A 805 -45.25 37.96 36.19
CA ASP A 805 -43.98 37.32 36.50
C ASP A 805 -43.15 37.01 35.24
N PHE A 806 -43.75 36.99 34.04
CA PHE A 806 -43.04 36.81 32.76
C PHE A 806 -41.86 37.78 32.61
N HIS A 807 -42.08 39.05 32.99
CA HIS A 807 -41.02 40.06 32.96
C HIS A 807 -39.91 39.78 33.99
N LYS A 808 -40.21 39.20 35.15
CA LYS A 808 -39.20 38.83 36.18
C LYS A 808 -38.53 37.48 35.91
N LEU A 809 -39.13 36.64 35.06
CA LEU A 809 -38.63 35.32 34.70
C LEU A 809 -37.64 35.37 33.53
N TYR A 810 -37.79 36.35 32.63
CA TYR A 810 -37.07 36.41 31.34
C TYR A 810 -36.38 37.76 31.03
N SER A 811 -36.25 38.68 32.01
CA SER A 811 -35.30 39.80 31.98
C SER A 811 -34.18 39.59 32.98
#